data_AF-A0A2D5ZFU3-F1
#
_entry.id   AF-A0A2D5ZFU3-F1
#
_cell.length_a   1.000
_cell.length_b   1.000
_cell.length_c   1.000
_cell.angle_alpha   90.00
_cell.angle_beta   90.00
_cell.angle_gamma   90.00
#
_symmetry.space_group_name_H-M   'P 1'
#
loop_
_entity.id
_entity.type
_entity.pdbx_description
1 polymer ?
#
loop_
_entity_poly.entity_id
_entity_poly.type
_entity_poly.pdbx_seq_one_letter_code
_entity_poly.pdbx_strand_id
1 'polypeptide(L)'
;MEPSRVQKIRALPWALAGDAANMVYVTIAFAGPVFLLFLDKIDLDKTQIGLVLSIIPFCNFFALATARLTARIGFKRTFLAVFGLRKFVLALIIATPWVHAQAGNRGAFLFVASVILVFAICRSVSISAIQVWVQEFVPGDVRGRYSAFQNVIWVVAGAATLAVTGQYLGEDPTFGKFQVAFTLAFGFGIASIWFYWRVPGGAPATDETRARTDLASIGATLRDRQFVLFLAAGGLIVLGWLPLSMGGFLPLFLKEKVGFKPDQVLFFNSVLLGSGVVSCFLWGWAADRYGSKPILILTNAVLCLFPLALWMMPRHDVLSYRFALVLAVVAGLAMPGRAVAYSRLLFVKLIPADRRPSFTVVHLGWIGLVSGLAPLVAGRLLEWTADLNTTVLYLPIDAYTPLMWSGFVLSVLGSLLYCFIEGDGDVPVKRFAGMFIQGNALAAMQALIAYQRGGGESRRVSTIERLGQSRSPLNVDELIDGLRDPGFNVRFEAVVSIARTRPDPRLTGALMEALKADEPDMSIAAAWALGRLGDARAVEPLREALDSPYPLLRARAARALGTLGDQPSTERLLERLADEQDTGLKLAYASALGALGDPRALDPLLAMLPATRGGVQRLELALAIAALIGDDQWFVLFARRVQRSAGDAFGGILMSMRRRLLREVEADNASADDVELHLDAAISAFGRAGIDEGARCLRDMIGAIPARLLSADVDIVMRRCAREMAGEDANQLEHLMLCLHSLHLGFGAAPSKA
;
A
#
# COMPACT_ATOMS: atom_id res chain seq x y z
N MET A 1 29.64 32.99 -14.19
CA MET A 1 28.81 32.36 -15.23
C MET A 1 28.11 31.16 -14.62
N GLU A 2 26.78 31.11 -14.70
CA GLU A 2 26.03 29.93 -14.26
C GLU A 2 26.38 28.72 -15.14
N PRO A 3 26.51 27.51 -14.56
CA PRO A 3 26.84 26.33 -15.34
C PRO A 3 25.70 25.95 -16.30
N SER A 4 26.05 25.49 -17.51
CA SER A 4 25.04 25.07 -18.49
C SER A 4 24.28 23.82 -18.03
N ARG A 5 23.08 23.58 -18.57
CA ARG A 5 22.26 22.40 -18.21
C ARG A 5 23.03 21.08 -18.38
N VAL A 6 23.80 20.95 -19.45
CA VAL A 6 24.64 19.76 -19.72
C VAL A 6 25.74 19.61 -18.67
N GLN A 7 26.38 20.71 -18.26
CA GLN A 7 27.38 20.69 -17.19
C GLN A 7 26.77 20.29 -15.83
N LYS A 8 25.58 20.82 -15.51
CA LYS A 8 24.83 20.46 -14.29
C LYS A 8 24.53 18.96 -14.23
N ILE A 9 24.01 18.39 -15.32
CA ILE A 9 23.68 16.95 -15.40
C ILE A 9 24.95 16.08 -15.27
N ARG A 10 26.04 16.43 -15.96
CA ARG A 10 27.33 15.71 -15.86
C ARG A 10 27.96 15.78 -14.47
N ALA A 11 27.60 16.77 -13.65
CA ALA A 11 28.12 16.94 -12.30
C ALA A 11 27.38 16.12 -11.24
N LEU A 12 26.14 15.69 -11.49
CA LEU A 12 25.33 14.98 -10.49
C LEU A 12 25.99 13.70 -9.96
N PRO A 13 26.63 12.84 -10.78
CA PRO A 13 27.32 11.65 -10.27
C PRO A 13 28.44 11.99 -9.28
N TRP A 14 29.16 13.10 -9.50
CA TRP A 14 30.20 13.57 -8.58
C TRP A 14 29.62 14.02 -7.24
N ALA A 15 28.50 14.74 -7.26
CA ALA A 15 27.80 15.13 -6.03
C ALA A 15 27.31 13.89 -5.25
N LEU A 16 26.73 12.91 -5.94
CA LEU A 16 26.27 11.65 -5.33
C LEU A 16 27.43 10.81 -4.76
N ALA A 17 28.58 10.75 -5.45
CA ALA A 17 29.77 10.10 -4.92
C ALA A 17 30.32 10.82 -3.68
N GLY A 18 30.30 12.16 -3.68
CA GLY A 18 30.63 12.99 -2.53
C GLY A 18 29.72 12.73 -1.33
N ASP A 19 28.41 12.64 -1.58
CA ASP A 19 27.40 12.30 -0.58
C ASP A 19 27.62 10.91 0.02
N ALA A 20 27.88 9.90 -0.82
CA ALA A 20 28.18 8.53 -0.37
C ALA A 20 29.42 8.49 0.53
N ALA A 21 30.55 9.07 0.08
CA ALA A 21 31.78 9.12 0.86
C ALA A 21 31.62 9.91 2.16
N ASN A 22 30.89 11.03 2.12
CA ASN A 22 30.60 11.80 3.32
C ASN A 22 29.71 11.02 4.29
N MET A 23 28.78 10.18 3.81
CA MET A 23 27.95 9.34 4.67
C MET A 23 28.78 8.28 5.41
N VAL A 24 29.74 7.63 4.74
CA VAL A 24 30.69 6.71 5.39
C VAL A 24 31.44 7.43 6.51
N TYR A 25 31.99 8.61 6.22
CA TYR A 25 32.68 9.44 7.22
C TYR A 25 31.78 9.78 8.41
N VAL A 26 30.56 10.27 8.17
CA VAL A 26 29.64 10.75 9.22
C VAL A 26 29.28 9.60 10.17
N THR A 27 28.97 8.44 9.60
CA THR A 27 28.51 7.23 10.31
C THR A 27 29.56 6.67 11.27
N ILE A 28 30.84 6.81 10.92
CA ILE A 28 31.94 6.36 11.77
C ILE A 28 32.38 7.46 12.73
N ALA A 29 32.58 8.69 12.25
CA ALA A 29 33.45 9.66 12.92
C ALA A 29 32.81 10.46 14.05
N PHE A 30 31.52 10.83 13.96
CA PHE A 30 30.89 11.65 14.99
C PHE A 30 29.38 11.47 15.13
N ALA A 31 28.73 10.77 14.20
CA ALA A 31 27.29 10.56 14.25
C ALA A 31 27.00 9.06 14.23
N GLY A 32 26.44 8.56 15.34
CA GLY A 32 25.95 7.20 15.43
C GLY A 32 26.68 6.32 16.46
N PRO A 33 26.43 4.99 16.41
CA PRO A 33 26.78 4.06 17.48
C PRO A 33 28.29 3.86 17.62
N VAL A 34 29.08 4.00 16.54
CA VAL A 34 30.54 3.86 16.60
C VAL A 34 31.14 4.91 17.54
N PHE A 35 30.74 6.17 17.36
CA PHE A 35 31.23 7.27 18.18
C PHE A 35 30.76 7.15 19.63
N LEU A 36 29.51 6.73 19.85
CA LEU A 36 28.98 6.49 21.20
C LEU A 36 29.73 5.39 21.95
N LEU A 37 30.00 4.26 21.29
CA LEU A 37 30.78 3.16 21.87
C LEU A 37 32.23 3.57 22.16
N PHE A 38 32.77 4.51 21.37
CA PHE A 38 34.07 5.11 21.63
C PHE A 38 34.06 6.03 22.86
N LEU A 39 33.05 6.89 23.01
CA LEU A 39 32.88 7.73 24.21
C LEU A 39 32.73 6.88 25.47
N ASP A 40 31.97 5.80 25.38
CA ASP A 40 31.83 4.81 26.46
C ASP A 40 33.17 4.09 26.75
N LYS A 41 33.98 3.79 25.73
CA LYS A 41 35.31 3.19 25.90
C LYS A 41 36.31 4.13 26.60
N ILE A 42 36.12 5.45 26.49
CA ILE A 42 36.89 6.47 27.23
C ILE A 42 36.45 6.54 28.71
N ASP A 43 35.36 5.84 29.07
CA ASP A 43 34.78 5.83 30.41
C ASP A 43 34.22 7.22 30.80
N LEU A 44 33.51 7.83 29.84
CA LEU A 44 32.73 9.04 30.07
C LEU A 44 31.39 8.71 30.71
N ASP A 45 30.99 9.51 31.70
CA ASP A 45 29.67 9.37 32.31
C ASP A 45 28.53 9.76 31.34
N LYS A 46 27.29 9.37 31.66
CA LYS A 46 26.14 9.60 30.76
C LYS A 46 25.83 11.09 30.58
N THR A 47 26.13 11.93 31.56
CA THR A 47 25.93 13.39 31.48
C THR A 47 26.96 14.04 30.56
N GLN A 48 28.23 13.61 30.62
CA GLN A 48 29.29 14.02 29.71
C GLN A 48 29.00 13.60 28.28
N ILE A 49 28.54 12.35 28.06
CA ILE A 49 28.11 11.88 26.74
C ILE A 49 26.94 12.74 26.23
N GLY A 50 25.92 12.96 27.04
CA GLY A 50 24.77 13.81 26.69
C GLY A 50 25.18 15.23 26.29
N LEU A 51 26.14 15.81 27.02
CA LEU A 51 26.70 17.12 26.70
C LEU A 51 27.44 17.10 25.36
N VAL A 52 28.33 16.13 25.10
CA VAL A 52 29.05 16.03 23.82
C VAL A 52 28.07 15.92 22.64
N LEU A 53 27.02 15.09 22.78
CA LEU A 53 26.00 14.92 21.74
C LEU A 53 25.15 16.18 21.53
N SER A 54 24.95 17.00 22.56
CA SER A 54 24.17 18.25 22.50
C SER A 54 24.86 19.37 21.71
N ILE A 55 26.20 19.40 21.68
CA ILE A 55 26.99 20.48 21.09
C ILE A 55 26.64 20.68 19.60
N ILE A 56 26.55 19.58 18.84
CA ILE A 56 26.33 19.65 17.39
C ILE A 56 24.96 20.29 17.05
N PRO A 57 23.83 19.83 17.62
CA PRO A 57 22.54 20.48 17.39
C PRO A 57 22.49 21.93 17.87
N PHE A 58 23.05 22.25 19.05
CA PHE A 58 23.06 23.62 19.59
C PHE A 58 23.75 24.61 18.65
N CYS A 59 24.86 24.20 18.04
CA CYS A 59 25.62 25.07 17.13
C CYS A 59 24.88 25.39 15.82
N ASN A 60 23.79 24.70 15.46
CA ASN A 60 23.03 25.02 14.24
C ASN A 60 22.48 26.46 14.25
N PHE A 61 22.33 27.09 15.41
CA PHE A 61 21.94 28.51 15.51
C PHE A 61 22.95 29.46 14.83
N PHE A 62 24.24 29.09 14.82
CA PHE A 62 25.29 29.90 14.17
C PHE A 62 25.20 29.92 12.64
N ALA A 63 24.41 29.03 12.03
CA ALA A 63 24.23 29.00 10.57
C ALA A 63 23.60 30.30 10.05
N LEU A 64 22.73 30.92 10.87
CA LEU A 64 22.03 32.16 10.50
C LEU A 64 22.98 33.37 10.47
N ALA A 65 23.88 33.46 11.45
CA ALA A 65 24.87 34.54 11.55
C ALA A 65 25.90 34.49 10.40
N THR A 66 26.18 33.30 9.88
CA THR A 66 27.25 33.06 8.90
C THR A 66 26.78 33.07 7.44
N ALA A 67 25.46 33.12 7.21
CA ALA A 67 24.86 33.17 5.87
C ALA A 67 25.31 34.39 5.05
N ARG A 68 25.39 35.58 5.67
CA ARG A 68 25.83 36.83 5.00
C ARG A 68 27.28 36.74 4.52
N LEU A 69 28.16 36.18 5.36
CA LEU A 69 29.56 36.00 5.04
C LEU A 69 29.76 35.01 3.88
N THR A 70 29.00 33.92 3.90
CA THR A 70 29.02 32.87 2.87
C THR A 70 28.62 33.40 1.49
N ALA A 71 27.59 34.24 1.43
CA ALA A 71 27.14 34.85 0.17
C ALA A 71 28.20 35.77 -0.46
N ARG A 72 28.97 36.51 0.35
CA ARG A 72 30.04 37.40 -0.12
C ARG A 72 31.25 36.65 -0.69
N ILE A 73 31.67 35.57 -0.03
CA ILE A 73 32.87 34.79 -0.42
C ILE A 73 32.57 33.84 -1.60
N GLY A 74 31.31 33.41 -1.72
CA GLY A 74 30.84 32.44 -2.70
C GLY A 74 30.60 31.07 -2.09
N PHE A 75 29.41 30.51 -2.34
CA PHE A 75 28.91 29.32 -1.67
C PHE A 75 29.82 28.09 -1.84
N LYS A 76 30.35 27.84 -3.05
CA LYS A 76 31.24 26.70 -3.30
C LYS A 76 32.56 26.84 -2.55
N ARG A 77 33.17 28.03 -2.57
CA ARG A 77 34.47 28.28 -1.92
C ARG A 77 34.35 28.15 -0.41
N THR A 78 33.33 28.79 0.18
CA THR A 78 33.06 28.69 1.61
C THR A 78 32.74 27.26 2.01
N PHE A 79 31.90 26.56 1.22
CA PHE A 79 31.62 25.14 1.47
C PHE A 79 32.91 24.34 1.47
N LEU A 80 33.67 24.29 0.37
CA LEU A 80 34.86 23.43 0.28
C LEU A 80 35.92 23.74 1.34
N ALA A 81 36.16 25.03 1.64
CA ALA A 81 37.13 25.42 2.66
C ALA A 81 36.70 24.97 4.07
N VAL A 82 35.48 25.32 4.48
CA VAL A 82 35.02 25.04 5.85
C VAL A 82 34.60 23.57 6.02
N PHE A 83 34.02 22.97 4.98
CA PHE A 83 33.71 21.54 4.91
C PHE A 83 34.98 20.69 4.93
N GLY A 84 36.07 21.18 4.33
CA GLY A 84 37.39 20.55 4.42
C GLY A 84 37.99 20.69 5.81
N LEU A 85 38.06 21.92 6.33
CA LEU A 85 38.60 22.22 7.65
C LEU A 85 37.98 21.36 8.76
N ARG A 86 36.65 21.20 8.76
CA ARG A 86 35.97 20.36 9.77
C ARG A 86 36.40 18.89 9.75
N LYS A 87 36.87 18.35 8.61
CA LYS A 87 37.39 16.97 8.54
C LYS A 87 38.71 16.85 9.28
N PHE A 88 39.60 17.83 9.11
CA PHE A 88 40.88 17.89 9.82
C PHE A 88 40.70 18.12 11.31
N VAL A 89 39.78 19.03 11.69
CA VAL A 89 39.44 19.26 13.11
C VAL A 89 38.96 17.96 13.75
N LEU A 90 38.03 17.24 13.13
CA LEU A 90 37.52 15.99 13.70
C LEU A 90 38.56 14.86 13.72
N ALA A 91 39.52 14.86 12.78
CA ALA A 91 40.61 13.88 12.77
C ALA A 91 41.46 13.93 14.05
N LEU A 92 41.45 15.05 14.80
CA LEU A 92 42.10 15.16 16.10
C LEU A 92 41.54 14.15 17.13
N ILE A 93 40.32 13.63 16.96
CA ILE A 93 39.75 12.57 17.82
C ILE A 93 40.57 11.28 17.76
N ILE A 94 41.34 11.04 16.69
CA ILE A 94 42.24 9.88 16.59
C ILE A 94 43.31 9.93 17.70
N ALA A 95 43.69 11.13 18.16
CA ALA A 95 44.67 11.32 19.24
C ALA A 95 44.07 11.17 20.65
N THR A 96 42.75 11.01 20.78
CA THR A 96 42.09 10.93 22.10
C THR A 96 42.63 9.81 23.00
N PRO A 97 42.98 8.58 22.54
CA PRO A 97 43.59 7.58 23.42
C PRO A 97 44.93 8.03 24.02
N TRP A 98 45.71 8.80 23.28
CA TRP A 98 46.96 9.38 23.80
C TRP A 98 46.68 10.46 24.86
N VAL A 99 45.69 11.32 24.61
CA VAL A 99 45.25 12.31 25.61
C VAL A 99 44.68 11.63 26.85
N HIS A 100 43.91 10.56 26.69
CA HIS A 100 43.35 9.76 27.77
C HIS A 100 44.45 9.13 28.64
N ALA A 101 45.50 8.59 28.01
CA ALA A 101 46.65 8.04 28.73
C ALA A 101 47.43 9.08 29.54
N GLN A 102 47.49 10.34 29.09
CA GLN A 102 48.24 11.40 29.78
C GLN A 102 47.42 12.22 30.79
N ALA A 103 46.17 12.53 30.47
CA ALA A 103 45.35 13.48 31.21
C ALA A 103 44.08 12.85 31.83
N GLY A 104 43.94 11.52 31.73
CA GLY A 104 42.83 10.74 32.28
C GLY A 104 41.47 11.05 31.61
N ASN A 105 40.40 10.54 32.21
CA ASN A 105 39.03 10.67 31.67
C ASN A 105 38.62 12.14 31.52
N ARG A 106 38.92 13.00 32.51
CA ARG A 106 38.56 14.42 32.49
C ARG A 106 39.29 15.19 31.38
N GLY A 107 40.57 14.89 31.15
CA GLY A 107 41.33 15.48 30.05
C GLY A 107 40.82 15.03 28.67
N ALA A 108 40.55 13.73 28.52
CA ALA A 108 39.98 13.17 27.31
C ALA A 108 38.59 13.77 26.99
N PHE A 109 37.73 13.93 28.00
CA PHE A 109 36.44 14.59 27.88
C PHE A 109 36.57 16.02 27.35
N LEU A 110 37.38 16.87 28.02
CA LEU A 110 37.55 18.27 27.61
C LEU A 110 38.13 18.38 26.20
N PHE A 111 39.06 17.50 25.84
CA PHE A 111 39.62 17.43 24.50
C PHE A 111 38.56 17.10 23.46
N VAL A 112 37.81 16.01 23.65
CA VAL A 112 36.74 15.60 22.71
C VAL A 112 35.66 16.67 22.61
N ALA A 113 35.20 17.23 23.73
CA ALA A 113 34.20 18.30 23.74
C ALA A 113 34.68 19.54 22.97
N SER A 114 35.94 19.93 23.13
CA SER A 114 36.55 21.06 22.41
C SER A 114 36.63 20.79 20.90
N VAL A 115 37.08 19.60 20.50
CA VAL A 115 37.14 19.20 19.09
C VAL A 115 35.74 19.19 18.47
N ILE A 116 34.75 18.63 19.17
CA ILE A 116 33.36 18.58 18.71
C ILE A 116 32.74 19.98 18.62
N LEU A 117 33.07 20.90 19.54
CA LEU A 117 32.60 22.29 19.48
C LEU A 117 33.12 23.01 18.24
N VAL A 118 34.42 22.96 17.98
CA VAL A 118 35.02 23.58 16.78
C VAL A 118 34.45 22.93 15.51
N PHE A 119 34.34 21.60 15.50
CA PHE A 119 33.71 20.85 14.41
C PHE A 119 32.26 21.30 14.17
N ALA A 120 31.47 21.47 15.23
CA ALA A 120 30.06 21.85 15.16
C ALA A 120 29.88 23.26 14.60
N ILE A 121 30.72 24.20 15.00
CA ILE A 121 30.75 25.57 14.45
C ILE A 121 31.07 25.51 12.95
N CYS A 122 32.13 24.82 12.55
CA CYS A 122 32.47 24.67 11.13
C CYS A 122 31.35 23.98 10.34
N ARG A 123 30.75 22.93 10.88
CA ARG A 123 29.62 22.22 10.26
C ARG A 123 28.44 23.16 10.02
N SER A 124 28.11 24.01 10.98
CA SER A 124 27.01 24.96 10.88
C SER A 124 27.19 25.92 9.69
N VAL A 125 28.41 26.44 9.51
CA VAL A 125 28.77 27.29 8.35
C VAL A 125 28.72 26.51 7.03
N SER A 126 29.18 25.25 7.00
CA SER A 126 29.13 24.45 5.77
C SER A 126 27.69 24.14 5.33
N ILE A 127 26.76 23.93 6.27
CA ILE A 127 25.36 23.56 5.97
C ILE A 127 24.62 24.71 5.28
N SER A 128 24.83 25.95 5.73
CA SER A 128 24.20 27.11 5.08
C SER A 128 24.71 27.31 3.65
N ALA A 129 25.97 26.97 3.37
CA ALA A 129 26.55 27.05 2.05
C ALA A 129 26.00 26.01 1.06
N ILE A 130 25.93 24.73 1.48
CA ILE A 130 25.50 23.64 0.59
C ILE A 130 24.02 23.71 0.23
N GLN A 131 23.15 24.16 1.15
CA GLN A 131 21.71 24.27 0.88
C GLN A 131 21.40 25.22 -0.27
N VAL A 132 22.16 26.31 -0.40
CA VAL A 132 22.03 27.25 -1.52
C VAL A 132 22.73 26.71 -2.76
N TRP A 133 23.95 26.17 -2.62
CA TRP A 133 24.72 25.68 -3.77
C TRP A 133 24.04 24.53 -4.52
N VAL A 134 23.37 23.60 -3.80
CA VAL A 134 22.59 22.51 -4.41
C VAL A 134 21.49 23.03 -5.34
N GLN A 135 20.85 24.16 -5.00
CA GLN A 135 19.81 24.75 -5.85
C GLN A 135 20.37 25.28 -7.18
N GLU A 136 21.66 25.62 -7.21
CA GLU A 136 22.34 26.15 -8.39
C GLU A 136 22.78 25.03 -9.35
N PHE A 137 23.42 23.97 -8.83
CA PHE A 137 23.96 22.89 -9.68
C PHE A 137 22.95 21.76 -9.99
N VAL A 138 21.85 21.63 -9.24
CA VAL A 138 20.79 20.65 -9.54
C VAL A 138 19.66 21.31 -10.35
N PRO A 139 19.45 20.90 -11.61
CA PRO A 139 18.37 21.43 -12.45
C PRO A 139 16.99 21.18 -11.81
N GLY A 140 16.06 22.13 -11.99
CA GLY A 140 14.74 22.10 -11.34
C GLY A 140 13.88 20.91 -11.74
N ASP A 141 13.98 20.46 -13.00
CA ASP A 141 13.24 19.34 -13.59
C ASP A 141 13.65 17.96 -13.04
N VAL A 142 14.90 17.81 -12.58
CA VAL A 142 15.41 16.53 -12.04
C VAL A 142 15.62 16.55 -10.52
N ARG A 143 15.30 17.65 -9.85
CA ARG A 143 15.60 17.87 -8.42
C ARG A 143 14.92 16.84 -7.50
N GLY A 144 13.66 16.49 -7.77
CA GLY A 144 12.94 15.47 -7.02
C GLY A 144 13.60 14.10 -7.15
N ARG A 145 13.90 13.69 -8.40
CA ARG A 145 14.58 12.42 -8.70
C ARG A 145 15.97 12.37 -8.06
N TYR A 146 16.75 13.45 -8.14
CA TYR A 146 18.06 13.55 -7.49
C TYR A 146 17.95 13.36 -5.98
N SER A 147 17.01 14.05 -5.32
CA SER A 147 16.82 13.96 -3.87
C SER A 147 16.42 12.54 -3.42
N ALA A 148 15.60 11.85 -4.21
CA ALA A 148 15.25 10.45 -3.95
C ALA A 148 16.47 9.52 -4.06
N PHE A 149 17.27 9.64 -5.13
CA PHE A 149 18.52 8.87 -5.28
C PHE A 149 19.53 9.17 -4.19
N GLN A 150 19.68 10.45 -3.82
CA GLN A 150 20.56 10.89 -2.74
C GLN A 150 20.18 10.23 -1.42
N ASN A 151 18.88 10.22 -1.05
CA ASN A 151 18.41 9.54 0.15
C ASN A 151 18.70 8.03 0.12
N VAL A 152 18.48 7.35 -1.01
CA VAL A 152 18.80 5.92 -1.15
C VAL A 152 20.31 5.69 -0.94
N ILE A 153 21.16 6.53 -1.53
CA ILE A 153 22.61 6.44 -1.36
C ILE A 153 23.02 6.64 0.09
N TRP A 154 22.45 7.62 0.79
CA TRP A 154 22.73 7.84 2.22
C TRP A 154 22.36 6.63 3.07
N VAL A 155 21.17 6.06 2.84
CA VAL A 155 20.71 4.92 3.63
C VAL A 155 21.57 3.68 3.33
N VAL A 156 21.82 3.37 2.06
CA VAL A 156 22.62 2.19 1.69
C VAL A 156 24.06 2.34 2.18
N ALA A 157 24.69 3.49 1.96
CA ALA A 157 26.07 3.75 2.40
C ALA A 157 26.19 3.69 3.93
N GLY A 158 25.26 4.29 4.66
CA GLY A 158 25.23 4.25 6.13
C GLY A 158 25.07 2.83 6.67
N ALA A 159 24.10 2.07 6.13
CA ALA A 159 23.81 0.72 6.61
C ALA A 159 24.99 -0.22 6.33
N ALA A 160 25.54 -0.17 5.12
CA ALA A 160 26.72 -0.95 4.74
C ALA A 160 27.92 -0.60 5.63
N THR A 161 28.13 0.70 5.89
CA THR A 161 29.23 1.17 6.73
C THR A 161 29.13 0.64 8.16
N LEU A 162 27.95 0.66 8.77
CA LEU A 162 27.73 0.12 10.11
C LEU A 162 27.94 -1.38 10.17
N ALA A 163 27.44 -2.12 9.18
CA ALA A 163 27.63 -3.57 9.11
C ALA A 163 29.11 -3.95 9.02
N VAL A 164 29.87 -3.30 8.12
CA VAL A 164 31.30 -3.55 7.93
C VAL A 164 32.11 -3.11 9.16
N THR A 165 31.82 -1.92 9.70
CA THR A 165 32.53 -1.41 10.89
C THR A 165 32.23 -2.26 12.12
N GLY A 166 31.00 -2.78 12.25
CA GLY A 166 30.61 -3.70 13.32
C GLY A 166 31.41 -4.98 13.29
N GLN A 167 31.50 -5.63 12.13
CA GLN A 167 32.33 -6.83 11.95
C GLN A 167 33.80 -6.58 12.28
N TYR A 168 34.34 -5.42 11.89
CA TYR A 168 35.73 -5.06 12.18
C TYR A 168 35.99 -4.83 13.68
N LEU A 169 35.13 -4.04 14.35
CA LEU A 169 35.25 -3.74 15.77
C LEU A 169 35.16 -5.04 16.60
N GLY A 170 34.27 -5.95 16.22
CA GLY A 170 34.05 -7.21 16.91
C GLY A 170 33.47 -7.03 18.31
N GLU A 171 33.63 -8.07 19.14
CA GLU A 171 32.98 -8.14 20.46
C GLU A 171 33.65 -7.25 21.52
N ASP A 172 34.98 -7.13 21.48
CA ASP A 172 35.74 -6.29 22.42
C ASP A 172 36.64 -5.29 21.68
N PRO A 173 36.10 -4.12 21.31
CA PRO A 173 36.85 -3.14 20.54
C PRO A 173 37.94 -2.47 21.40
N THR A 174 39.18 -2.55 20.93
CA THR A 174 40.32 -1.84 21.50
C THR A 174 40.39 -0.40 20.99
N PHE A 175 41.10 0.49 21.70
CA PHE A 175 41.35 1.85 21.22
C PHE A 175 41.99 1.88 19.82
N GLY A 176 42.90 0.94 19.53
CA GLY A 176 43.53 0.83 18.22
C GLY A 176 42.52 0.55 17.10
N LYS A 177 41.50 -0.29 17.34
CA LYS A 177 40.44 -0.52 16.35
C LYS A 177 39.62 0.75 16.07
N PHE A 178 39.28 1.52 17.11
CA PHE A 178 38.61 2.81 16.92
C PHE A 178 39.49 3.81 16.16
N GLN A 179 40.79 3.88 16.47
CA GLN A 179 41.72 4.74 15.73
C GLN A 179 41.76 4.40 14.25
N VAL A 180 41.89 3.12 13.89
CA VAL A 180 41.85 2.68 12.48
C VAL A 180 40.52 3.05 11.82
N ALA A 181 39.39 2.84 12.50
CA ALA A 181 38.08 3.22 11.98
C ALA A 181 37.99 4.73 11.71
N PHE A 182 38.44 5.57 12.65
CA PHE A 182 38.47 7.03 12.48
C PHE A 182 39.45 7.49 11.39
N THR A 183 40.60 6.84 11.25
CA THR A 183 41.54 7.11 10.15
C THR A 183 40.93 6.77 8.79
N LEU A 184 40.26 5.61 8.68
CA LEU A 184 39.54 5.23 7.46
C LEU A 184 38.43 6.26 7.15
N ALA A 185 37.66 6.63 8.17
CA ALA A 185 36.62 7.65 8.04
C ALA A 185 37.21 8.95 7.51
N PHE A 186 38.33 9.43 8.07
CA PHE A 186 39.03 10.62 7.62
C PHE A 186 39.44 10.53 6.14
N GLY A 187 39.93 9.37 5.67
CA GLY A 187 40.20 9.10 4.26
C GLY A 187 38.97 9.30 3.36
N PHE A 188 37.82 8.73 3.74
CA PHE A 188 36.53 8.99 3.07
C PHE A 188 36.09 10.46 3.16
N GLY A 189 36.42 11.13 4.27
CA GLY A 189 36.25 12.56 4.46
C GLY A 189 37.00 13.36 3.39
N ILE A 190 38.28 13.05 3.15
CA ILE A 190 39.09 13.68 2.10
C ILE A 190 38.53 13.37 0.71
N ALA A 191 38.18 12.10 0.45
CA ALA A 191 37.58 11.69 -0.82
C ALA A 191 36.29 12.49 -1.11
N SER A 192 35.45 12.73 -0.10
CA SER A 192 34.24 13.55 -0.27
C SER A 192 34.55 14.98 -0.73
N ILE A 193 35.60 15.61 -0.19
CA ILE A 193 36.05 16.95 -0.63
C ILE A 193 36.45 16.92 -2.10
N TRP A 194 37.22 15.91 -2.51
CA TRP A 194 37.70 15.74 -3.88
C TRP A 194 36.56 15.53 -4.90
N PHE A 195 35.51 14.82 -4.50
CA PHE A 195 34.29 14.68 -5.31
C PHE A 195 33.52 15.99 -5.43
N TYR A 196 33.23 16.68 -4.31
CA TYR A 196 32.52 17.97 -4.37
C TYR A 196 33.30 19.05 -5.11
N TRP A 197 34.63 19.03 -5.07
CA TRP A 197 35.46 19.99 -5.80
C TRP A 197 35.17 20.01 -7.32
N ARG A 198 34.76 18.87 -7.90
CA ARG A 198 34.38 18.71 -9.32
C ARG A 198 33.00 19.25 -9.67
N VAL A 199 32.16 19.53 -8.68
CA VAL A 199 30.81 20.06 -8.91
C VAL A 199 30.91 21.55 -9.26
N PRO A 200 30.29 22.03 -10.36
CA PRO A 200 30.37 23.43 -10.78
C PRO A 200 29.41 24.34 -9.98
N GLY A 201 29.50 25.65 -10.22
CA GLY A 201 28.65 26.67 -9.58
C GLY A 201 29.18 27.17 -8.24
N GLY A 202 28.35 27.93 -7.52
CA GLY A 202 28.63 28.51 -6.22
C GLY A 202 29.45 29.79 -6.28
N ALA A 203 29.28 30.57 -7.36
CA ALA A 203 29.91 31.89 -7.50
C ALA A 203 29.38 32.87 -6.43
N PRO A 204 30.14 33.95 -6.11
CA PRO A 204 29.64 35.02 -5.25
C PRO A 204 28.35 35.61 -5.84
N ALA A 205 27.35 35.85 -4.99
CA ALA A 205 26.11 36.48 -5.44
C ALA A 205 26.37 37.95 -5.79
N THR A 206 25.92 38.41 -6.96
CA THR A 206 26.18 39.76 -7.48
C THR A 206 25.12 40.80 -7.11
N ASP A 207 23.99 40.43 -6.50
CA ASP A 207 22.95 41.40 -6.13
C ASP A 207 22.31 41.15 -4.75
N GLU A 208 21.96 42.27 -4.11
CA GLU A 208 21.44 42.49 -2.75
C GLU A 208 20.05 41.88 -2.46
N THR A 209 19.59 40.86 -3.17
CA THR A 209 18.17 40.49 -3.11
C THR A 209 17.75 39.65 -1.89
N ARG A 210 18.60 39.39 -0.90
CA ARG A 210 18.25 38.52 0.24
C ARG A 210 18.96 38.87 1.53
N ALA A 211 18.23 39.50 2.47
CA ALA A 211 18.18 39.17 3.90
C ALA A 211 17.66 40.35 4.76
N ARG A 212 16.43 40.81 4.53
CA ARG A 212 15.66 41.45 5.61
C ARG A 212 14.70 40.43 6.20
N THR A 213 15.23 39.61 7.12
CA THR A 213 14.38 39.03 8.17
C THR A 213 14.18 40.14 9.19
N ASP A 214 13.11 40.93 9.03
CA ASP A 214 12.76 41.91 10.06
C ASP A 214 12.37 41.16 11.34
N LEU A 215 12.92 41.56 12.49
CA LEU A 215 12.60 40.97 13.81
C LEU A 215 11.08 41.02 14.08
N ALA A 216 10.38 42.04 13.56
CA ALA A 216 8.93 42.15 13.61
C ALA A 216 8.22 40.99 12.87
N SER A 217 8.78 40.52 11.75
CA SER A 217 8.24 39.38 10.98
C SER A 217 8.39 38.04 11.72
N ILE A 218 9.40 37.92 12.59
CA ILE A 218 9.62 36.76 13.47
C ILE A 218 8.56 36.71 14.59
N GLY A 219 8.27 37.86 15.20
CA GLY A 219 7.20 37.97 16.20
C GLY A 219 5.82 37.63 15.61
N ALA A 220 5.55 38.05 14.37
CA ALA A 220 4.31 37.72 13.67
C ALA A 220 4.19 36.21 13.36
N THR A 221 5.30 35.50 13.14
CA THR A 221 5.31 34.06 12.87
C THR A 221 4.87 33.24 14.10
N LEU A 222 5.30 33.66 15.28
CA LEU A 222 4.92 33.03 16.56
C LEU A 222 3.46 33.28 16.98
N ARG A 223 2.70 34.07 16.22
CA ARG A 223 1.25 34.26 16.43
C ARG A 223 0.40 33.29 15.63
N ASP A 224 0.98 32.60 14.65
CA ASP A 224 0.26 31.59 13.88
C ASP A 224 0.04 30.34 14.74
N ARG A 225 -1.22 30.10 15.11
CA ARG A 225 -1.62 28.99 15.98
C ARG A 225 -1.25 27.62 15.38
N GLN A 226 -1.44 27.42 14.08
CA GLN A 226 -1.17 26.13 13.43
C GLN A 226 0.34 25.85 13.41
N PHE A 227 1.13 26.87 13.13
CA PHE A 227 2.59 26.77 13.12
C PHE A 227 3.17 26.58 14.54
N VAL A 228 2.71 27.32 15.54
CA VAL A 228 3.18 27.13 16.93
C VAL A 228 2.81 25.74 17.46
N LEU A 229 1.61 25.27 17.15
CA LEU A 229 1.18 23.91 17.51
C LEU A 229 2.05 22.85 16.83
N PHE A 230 2.42 23.06 15.56
CA PHE A 230 3.37 22.21 14.84
C PHE A 230 4.75 22.17 15.50
N LEU A 231 5.27 23.33 15.91
CA LEU A 231 6.55 23.42 16.61
C LEU A 231 6.50 22.71 17.97
N ALA A 232 5.44 22.93 18.75
CA ALA A 232 5.24 22.27 20.04
C ALA A 232 5.15 20.74 19.88
N ALA A 233 4.33 20.27 18.94
CA ALA A 233 4.18 18.84 18.63
C ALA A 233 5.52 18.20 18.22
N GLY A 234 6.21 18.80 17.25
CA GLY A 234 7.51 18.33 16.79
C GLY A 234 8.57 18.38 17.89
N GLY A 235 8.53 19.40 18.75
CA GLY A 235 9.45 19.56 19.88
C GLY A 235 9.31 18.43 20.90
N LEU A 236 8.09 18.09 21.31
CA LEU A 236 7.82 16.97 22.22
C LEU A 236 8.31 15.64 21.63
N ILE A 237 8.03 15.38 20.35
CA ILE A 237 8.51 14.16 19.68
C ILE A 237 10.04 14.12 19.63
N VAL A 238 10.71 15.23 19.31
CA VAL A 238 12.18 15.28 19.29
C VAL A 238 12.75 15.03 20.70
N LEU A 239 12.20 15.65 21.74
CA LEU A 239 12.64 15.44 23.13
C LEU A 239 12.50 13.97 23.56
N GLY A 240 11.38 13.32 23.20
CA GLY A 240 11.15 11.93 23.57
C GLY A 240 11.94 10.93 22.71
N TRP A 241 12.04 11.19 21.41
CA TRP A 241 12.60 10.23 20.45
C TRP A 241 14.11 10.34 20.29
N LEU A 242 14.67 11.55 20.25
CA LEU A 242 16.08 11.75 19.92
C LEU A 242 17.03 11.01 20.89
N PRO A 243 16.80 11.00 22.22
CA PRO A 243 17.61 10.21 23.15
C PRO A 243 17.52 8.70 22.94
N LEU A 244 16.40 8.21 22.41
CA LEU A 244 16.16 6.79 22.11
C LEU A 244 16.51 6.43 20.65
N SER A 245 17.13 7.36 19.92
CA SER A 245 17.57 7.13 18.54
C SER A 245 18.99 6.57 18.51
N MET A 246 19.41 6.13 17.33
CA MET A 246 20.77 5.64 17.05
C MET A 246 21.89 6.65 17.34
N GLY A 247 21.58 7.96 17.36
CA GLY A 247 22.51 9.03 17.76
C GLY A 247 22.42 9.44 19.23
N GLY A 248 21.57 8.76 20.01
CA GLY A 248 21.35 8.99 21.45
C GLY A 248 21.90 7.87 22.31
N PHE A 249 21.18 7.49 23.36
CA PHE A 249 21.60 6.49 24.34
C PHE A 249 21.15 5.06 24.01
N LEU A 250 20.42 4.83 22.90
CA LEU A 250 19.97 3.50 22.50
C LEU A 250 21.11 2.48 22.33
N PRO A 251 22.24 2.79 21.65
CA PRO A 251 23.36 1.84 21.54
C PRO A 251 23.93 1.41 22.90
N LEU A 252 23.98 2.33 23.86
CA LEU A 252 24.46 2.08 25.22
C LEU A 252 23.48 1.20 26.00
N PHE A 253 22.18 1.46 25.88
CA PHE A 253 21.14 0.62 26.46
C PHE A 253 21.22 -0.84 25.96
N LEU A 254 21.36 -1.03 24.64
CA LEU A 254 21.48 -2.36 24.05
C LEU A 254 22.72 -3.09 24.57
N LYS A 255 23.85 -2.39 24.70
CA LYS A 255 25.09 -2.95 25.24
C LYS A 255 24.97 -3.29 26.73
N GLU A 256 24.57 -2.32 27.55
CA GLU A 256 24.68 -2.39 29.01
C GLU A 256 23.54 -3.16 29.69
N LYS A 257 22.31 -3.05 29.17
CA LYS A 257 21.12 -3.62 29.82
C LYS A 257 20.54 -4.80 29.08
N VAL A 258 20.63 -4.82 27.75
CA VAL A 258 20.16 -5.98 26.97
C VAL A 258 21.27 -7.04 26.85
N GLY A 259 22.54 -6.64 26.91
CA GLY A 259 23.69 -7.54 26.81
C GLY A 259 24.19 -7.77 25.38
N PHE A 260 23.91 -6.84 24.47
CA PHE A 260 24.43 -6.94 23.11
C PHE A 260 25.92 -6.66 23.07
N LYS A 261 26.60 -7.44 22.25
CA LYS A 261 27.99 -7.16 21.91
C LYS A 261 28.06 -5.92 20.99
N PRO A 262 29.15 -5.14 21.00
CA PRO A 262 29.31 -3.96 20.16
C PRO A 262 28.99 -4.20 18.68
N ASP A 263 29.51 -5.27 18.07
CA ASP A 263 29.19 -5.67 16.70
C ASP A 263 27.68 -5.89 16.46
N GLN A 264 26.99 -6.53 17.42
CA GLN A 264 25.53 -6.72 17.39
C GLN A 264 24.79 -5.38 17.48
N VAL A 265 25.26 -4.43 18.29
CA VAL A 265 24.70 -3.08 18.37
C VAL A 265 24.84 -2.35 17.03
N LEU A 266 25.99 -2.42 16.38
CA LEU A 266 26.18 -1.81 15.06
C LEU A 266 25.30 -2.49 14.00
N PHE A 267 25.20 -3.81 14.02
CA PHE A 267 24.35 -4.55 13.08
C PHE A 267 22.86 -4.21 13.26
N PHE A 268 22.36 -4.14 14.49
CA PHE A 268 20.99 -3.67 14.78
C PHE A 268 20.72 -2.30 14.13
N ASN A 269 21.65 -1.35 14.31
CA ASN A 269 21.53 0.00 13.76
C ASN A 269 21.65 0.02 12.23
N SER A 270 22.41 -0.91 11.64
CA SER A 270 22.46 -1.09 10.19
C SER A 270 21.12 -1.54 9.61
N VAL A 271 20.42 -2.46 10.30
CA VAL A 271 19.09 -2.95 9.90
C VAL A 271 18.03 -1.87 10.08
N LEU A 272 18.10 -1.13 11.20
CA LEU A 272 17.22 0.01 11.48
C LEU A 272 17.29 1.07 10.37
N LEU A 273 18.50 1.36 9.89
CA LEU A 273 18.70 2.34 8.83
C LEU A 273 18.33 1.74 7.46
N GLY A 274 18.82 0.55 7.13
CA GLY A 274 18.62 -0.11 5.82
C GLY A 274 17.16 -0.41 5.47
N SER A 275 16.34 -0.74 6.46
CA SER A 275 14.90 -1.03 6.24
C SER A 275 14.13 0.16 5.68
N GLY A 276 14.56 1.40 5.93
CA GLY A 276 13.93 2.60 5.40
C GLY A 276 13.96 2.71 3.87
N VAL A 277 14.93 2.10 3.18
CA VAL A 277 15.00 2.12 1.70
C VAL A 277 13.75 1.51 1.07
N VAL A 278 13.21 0.45 1.69
CA VAL A 278 12.05 -0.27 1.18
C VAL A 278 10.78 0.59 1.30
N SER A 279 10.64 1.38 2.37
CA SER A 279 9.45 2.18 2.63
C SER A 279 9.50 3.62 2.09
N CYS A 280 10.67 4.16 1.76
CA CYS A 280 10.81 5.52 1.24
C CYS A 280 9.89 5.82 0.04
N PHE A 281 9.84 4.92 -0.95
CA PHE A 281 9.00 5.10 -2.14
C PHE A 281 7.51 5.04 -1.80
N LEU A 282 7.14 4.12 -0.91
CA LEU A 282 5.77 3.95 -0.44
C LEU A 282 5.24 5.23 0.19
N TRP A 283 5.98 5.79 1.13
CA TRP A 283 5.52 6.96 1.87
C TRP A 283 5.54 8.23 1.02
N GLY A 284 6.46 8.36 0.06
CA GLY A 284 6.43 9.44 -0.93
C GLY A 284 5.13 9.44 -1.73
N TRP A 285 4.83 8.30 -2.37
CA TRP A 285 3.58 8.12 -3.13
C TRP A 285 2.33 8.32 -2.27
N ALA A 286 2.30 7.71 -1.07
CA ALA A 286 1.15 7.85 -0.20
C ALA A 286 0.92 9.31 0.20
N ALA A 287 2.00 10.07 0.44
CA ALA A 287 1.91 11.48 0.83
C ALA A 287 1.38 12.35 -0.31
N ASP A 288 1.75 12.03 -1.55
CA ASP A 288 1.24 12.71 -2.74
C ASP A 288 -0.27 12.58 -2.91
N ARG A 289 -0.83 11.44 -2.49
CA ARG A 289 -2.23 11.08 -2.77
C ARG A 289 -3.20 11.24 -1.62
N TYR A 290 -2.77 10.84 -0.42
CA TYR A 290 -3.61 10.85 0.78
C TYR A 290 -3.32 12.04 1.69
N GLY A 291 -2.31 12.85 1.34
CA GLY A 291 -1.81 13.94 2.15
C GLY A 291 -0.84 13.45 3.23
N SER A 292 -0.19 14.42 3.86
CA SER A 292 0.81 14.19 4.91
C SER A 292 0.22 13.80 6.26
N LYS A 293 -0.94 14.34 6.64
CA LYS A 293 -1.49 14.12 8.00
C LYS A 293 -1.78 12.64 8.34
N PRO A 294 -2.44 11.84 7.48
CA PRO A 294 -2.70 10.42 7.78
C PRO A 294 -1.41 9.62 7.98
N ILE A 295 -0.40 9.88 7.16
CA ILE A 295 0.90 9.20 7.20
C ILE A 295 1.66 9.60 8.45
N LEU A 296 1.67 10.90 8.79
CA LEU A 296 2.36 11.40 9.97
C LEU A 296 1.80 10.75 11.24
N ILE A 297 0.48 10.70 11.38
CA ILE A 297 -0.17 10.10 12.56
C ILE A 297 0.07 8.58 12.60
N LEU A 298 -0.07 7.87 11.48
CA LEU A 298 0.14 6.42 11.43
C LEU A 298 1.59 6.04 11.76
N THR A 299 2.56 6.70 11.13
CA THR A 299 3.98 6.42 11.37
C THR A 299 4.40 6.84 12.78
N ASN A 300 3.88 7.95 13.31
CA ASN A 300 4.08 8.32 14.71
C ASN A 300 3.46 7.32 15.68
N ALA A 301 2.27 6.77 15.39
CA ALA A 301 1.65 5.77 16.27
C ALA A 301 2.53 4.52 16.43
N VAL A 302 3.12 4.03 15.32
CA VAL A 302 4.08 2.91 15.35
C VAL A 302 5.32 3.29 16.16
N LEU A 303 5.88 4.49 15.93
CA LEU A 303 7.08 4.95 16.62
C LEU A 303 6.84 5.30 18.09
N CYS A 304 5.63 5.69 18.49
CA CYS A 304 5.27 5.90 19.89
C CYS A 304 5.37 4.61 20.68
N LEU A 305 5.07 3.44 20.09
CA LEU A 305 5.15 2.16 20.79
C LEU A 305 6.59 1.63 20.95
N PHE A 306 7.55 2.19 20.22
CA PHE A 306 8.93 1.69 20.22
C PHE A 306 9.66 1.83 21.58
N PRO A 307 9.57 2.94 22.34
CA PRO A 307 10.12 3.01 23.70
C PRO A 307 9.55 1.94 24.64
N LEU A 308 8.24 1.64 24.54
CA LEU A 308 7.62 0.57 25.32
C LEU A 308 8.13 -0.81 24.89
N ALA A 309 8.27 -1.04 23.58
CA ALA A 309 8.83 -2.28 23.07
C ALA A 309 10.28 -2.50 23.53
N LEU A 310 11.09 -1.44 23.60
CA LEU A 310 12.44 -1.50 24.17
C LEU A 310 12.43 -1.83 25.67
N TRP A 311 11.48 -1.28 26.42
CA TRP A 311 11.35 -1.54 27.86
C TRP A 311 10.96 -2.99 28.15
N MET A 312 10.00 -3.52 27.39
CA MET A 312 9.51 -4.90 27.50
C MET A 312 10.49 -5.96 26.97
N MET A 313 11.62 -5.53 26.42
CA MET A 313 12.59 -6.41 25.80
C MET A 313 13.25 -7.33 26.84
N PRO A 314 13.36 -8.65 26.58
CA PRO A 314 14.08 -9.57 27.47
C PRO A 314 15.53 -9.13 27.67
N ARG A 315 16.06 -9.32 28.88
CA ARG A 315 17.44 -8.95 29.26
C ARG A 315 18.34 -10.16 29.17
N HIS A 316 19.51 -10.02 28.54
CA HIS A 316 20.55 -11.05 28.46
C HIS A 316 20.08 -12.42 27.93
N ASP A 317 19.09 -12.44 27.04
CA ASP A 317 18.54 -13.66 26.44
C ASP A 317 18.86 -13.73 24.93
N VAL A 318 18.93 -14.94 24.37
CA VAL A 318 19.15 -15.18 22.95
C VAL A 318 17.99 -14.63 22.10
N LEU A 319 16.77 -14.65 22.67
CA LEU A 319 15.59 -14.09 22.01
C LEU A 319 15.65 -12.55 21.88
N SER A 320 16.38 -11.87 22.78
CA SER A 320 16.55 -10.42 22.77
C SER A 320 17.08 -9.92 21.43
N TYR A 321 18.08 -10.59 20.86
CA TYR A 321 18.66 -10.19 19.57
C TYR A 321 17.65 -10.25 18.42
N ARG A 322 16.87 -11.33 18.33
CA ARG A 322 15.84 -11.50 17.30
C ARG A 322 14.73 -10.46 17.45
N PHE A 323 14.28 -10.22 18.68
CA PHE A 323 13.27 -9.21 18.98
C PHE A 323 13.73 -7.80 18.57
N ALA A 324 14.99 -7.45 18.88
CA ALA A 324 15.57 -6.18 18.45
C ALA A 324 15.58 -6.03 16.93
N LEU A 325 15.96 -7.07 16.17
CA LEU A 325 15.97 -6.97 14.72
C LEU A 325 14.58 -6.74 14.13
N VAL A 326 13.54 -7.38 14.68
CA VAL A 326 12.15 -7.10 14.29
C VAL A 326 11.78 -5.65 14.60
N LEU A 327 12.13 -5.19 15.81
CA LEU A 327 11.86 -3.82 16.23
C LEU A 327 12.61 -2.78 15.36
N ALA A 328 13.84 -3.09 14.95
CA ALA A 328 14.64 -2.28 14.03
C ALA A 328 13.97 -2.15 12.66
N VAL A 329 13.48 -3.26 12.10
CA VAL A 329 12.76 -3.25 10.81
C VAL A 329 11.47 -2.44 10.91
N VAL A 330 10.67 -2.64 11.96
CA VAL A 330 9.40 -1.92 12.14
C VAL A 330 9.64 -0.41 12.27
N ALA A 331 10.58 0.01 13.11
CA ALA A 331 10.90 1.42 13.29
C ALA A 331 11.51 2.03 12.02
N GLY A 332 12.43 1.31 11.36
CA GLY A 332 13.09 1.78 10.15
C GLY A 332 12.15 1.90 8.95
N LEU A 333 11.11 1.05 8.85
CA LEU A 333 10.05 1.21 7.85
C LEU A 333 9.17 2.46 8.11
N ALA A 334 8.94 2.84 9.37
CA ALA A 334 8.12 4.00 9.73
C ALA A 334 8.86 5.35 9.62
N MET A 335 10.18 5.36 9.86
CA MET A 335 10.99 6.59 9.91
C MET A 335 10.92 7.47 8.66
N PRO A 336 11.10 6.93 7.43
CA PRO A 336 10.99 7.74 6.23
C PRO A 336 9.62 8.37 6.06
N GLY A 337 8.56 7.65 6.43
CA GLY A 337 7.19 8.18 6.32
C GLY A 337 6.94 9.35 7.25
N ARG A 338 7.46 9.29 8.47
CA ARG A 338 7.46 10.45 9.38
C ARG A 338 8.20 11.64 8.76
N ALA A 339 9.39 11.41 8.19
CA ALA A 339 10.19 12.48 7.58
C ALA A 339 9.50 13.14 6.38
N VAL A 340 8.95 12.33 5.46
CA VAL A 340 8.22 12.81 4.28
C VAL A 340 6.99 13.60 4.69
N ALA A 341 6.17 13.04 5.58
CA ALA A 341 4.94 13.68 6.03
C ALA A 341 5.22 14.98 6.81
N TYR A 342 6.22 14.96 7.70
CA TYR A 342 6.66 16.15 8.43
C TYR A 342 7.08 17.29 7.49
N SER A 343 7.96 16.97 6.53
CA SER A 343 8.47 17.96 5.57
C SER A 343 7.37 18.52 4.68
N ARG A 344 6.46 17.67 4.18
CA ARG A 344 5.34 18.10 3.35
C ARG A 344 4.37 19.00 4.13
N LEU A 345 3.98 18.59 5.34
CA LEU A 345 3.06 19.37 6.17
C LEU A 345 3.64 20.76 6.47
N LEU A 346 4.94 20.83 6.79
CA LEU A 346 5.62 22.09 7.05
C LEU A 346 5.70 22.98 5.81
N PHE A 347 6.30 22.50 4.73
CA PHE A 347 6.67 23.36 3.59
C PHE A 347 5.56 23.58 2.56
N VAL A 348 4.57 22.68 2.50
CA VAL A 348 3.46 22.76 1.53
C VAL A 348 2.23 23.40 2.16
N LYS A 349 1.88 23.06 3.40
CA LYS A 349 0.63 23.49 4.04
C LYS A 349 0.81 24.63 5.04
N LEU A 350 1.79 24.52 5.95
CA LEU A 350 1.92 25.46 7.07
C LEU A 350 2.68 26.74 6.74
N ILE A 351 3.72 26.67 5.91
CA ILE A 351 4.54 27.84 5.57
C ILE A 351 3.96 28.54 4.34
N PRO A 352 3.44 29.78 4.47
CA PRO A 352 2.95 30.58 3.34
C PRO A 352 4.09 30.92 2.37
N ALA A 353 3.81 30.91 1.06
CA ALA A 353 4.82 31.11 0.03
C ALA A 353 5.50 32.50 0.09
N ASP A 354 4.77 33.53 0.50
CA ASP A 354 5.18 34.92 0.67
C ASP A 354 6.09 35.15 1.90
N ARG A 355 5.96 34.31 2.93
CA ARG A 355 6.65 34.47 4.23
C ARG A 355 7.64 33.36 4.57
N ARG A 356 8.02 32.53 3.57
CA ARG A 356 8.94 31.39 3.73
C ARG A 356 10.19 31.67 4.57
N PRO A 357 10.92 32.79 4.40
CA PRO A 357 12.16 33.04 5.14
C PRO A 357 11.95 33.09 6.66
N SER A 358 10.98 33.86 7.16
CA SER A 358 10.77 34.06 8.60
C SER A 358 10.33 32.77 9.31
N PHE A 359 9.40 32.02 8.71
CA PHE A 359 8.97 30.71 9.22
C PHE A 359 10.13 29.71 9.26
N THR A 360 10.93 29.64 8.20
CA THR A 360 12.07 28.71 8.12
C THR A 360 13.11 29.01 9.20
N VAL A 361 13.38 30.29 9.49
CA VAL A 361 14.33 30.69 10.53
C VAL A 361 13.84 30.29 11.92
N VAL A 362 12.58 30.58 12.26
CA VAL A 362 11.99 30.17 13.55
C VAL A 362 12.04 28.66 13.70
N HIS A 363 11.68 27.93 12.65
CA HIS A 363 11.69 26.49 12.61
C HIS A 363 13.08 25.88 12.86
N LEU A 364 14.10 26.37 12.15
CA LEU A 364 15.49 25.91 12.32
C LEU A 364 16.03 26.20 13.72
N GLY A 365 15.74 27.39 14.26
CA GLY A 365 16.12 27.77 15.62
C GLY A 365 15.48 26.85 16.67
N TRP A 366 14.18 26.57 16.52
CA TRP A 366 13.45 25.67 17.41
C TRP A 366 13.99 24.23 17.38
N ILE A 367 14.21 23.66 16.18
CA ILE A 367 14.81 22.32 16.06
C ILE A 367 16.18 22.27 16.73
N GLY A 368 17.05 23.26 16.50
CA GLY A 368 18.39 23.30 17.07
C GLY A 368 18.37 23.31 18.60
N LEU A 369 17.52 24.16 19.18
CA LEU A 369 17.32 24.25 20.62
C LEU A 369 16.83 22.93 21.22
N VAL A 370 15.74 22.38 20.69
CA VAL A 370 15.12 21.17 21.23
C VAL A 370 16.03 19.94 21.05
N SER A 371 16.67 19.81 19.88
CA SER A 371 17.59 18.70 19.59
C SER A 371 18.86 18.76 20.43
N GLY A 372 19.30 19.95 20.86
CA GLY A 372 20.42 20.11 21.78
C GLY A 372 20.03 19.75 23.22
N LEU A 373 18.86 20.21 23.67
CA LEU A 373 18.36 19.93 25.03
C LEU A 373 18.08 18.45 25.26
N ALA A 374 17.58 17.72 24.25
CA ALA A 374 17.16 16.32 24.41
C ALA A 374 18.26 15.39 24.97
N PRO A 375 19.46 15.25 24.36
CA PRO A 375 20.51 14.40 24.90
C PRO A 375 21.09 14.91 26.22
N LEU A 376 21.11 16.23 26.44
CA LEU A 376 21.58 16.84 27.68
C LEU A 376 20.69 16.42 28.86
N VAL A 377 19.37 16.58 28.71
CA VAL A 377 18.37 16.20 29.72
C VAL A 377 18.37 14.69 29.92
N ALA A 378 18.46 13.90 28.85
CA ALA A 378 18.50 12.45 28.94
C ALA A 378 19.75 11.93 29.68
N GLY A 379 20.94 12.51 29.43
CA GLY A 379 22.15 12.14 30.15
C GLY A 379 22.04 12.39 31.65
N ARG A 380 21.51 13.56 32.02
CA ARG A 380 21.23 13.94 33.42
C ARG A 380 20.22 13.01 34.08
N LEU A 381 19.15 12.67 33.34
CA LEU A 381 18.12 11.75 33.82
C LEU A 381 18.70 10.37 34.12
N LEU A 382 19.52 9.83 33.22
CA LEU A 382 20.19 8.53 33.39
C LEU A 382 21.15 8.50 34.57
N GLU A 383 21.80 9.63 34.87
CA GLU A 383 22.66 9.78 36.05
C GLU A 383 21.82 9.74 37.35
N TRP A 384 20.71 10.48 37.41
CA TRP A 384 19.81 10.47 38.57
C TRP A 384 19.14 9.14 38.83
N THR A 385 18.98 8.32 37.79
CA THR A 385 18.32 7.02 37.86
C THR A 385 19.30 5.86 37.83
N ALA A 386 20.61 6.11 37.93
CA ALA A 386 21.66 5.11 37.78
C ALA A 386 21.51 3.93 38.76
N ASP A 387 21.07 4.21 39.98
CA ASP A 387 20.90 3.22 41.05
C ASP A 387 19.58 2.43 40.95
N LEU A 388 18.69 2.76 40.01
CA LEU A 388 17.47 1.99 39.78
C LEU A 388 17.81 0.62 39.20
N ASN A 389 17.59 -0.43 39.98
CA ASN A 389 17.67 -1.81 39.53
C ASN A 389 16.69 -2.68 40.33
N THR A 390 15.42 -2.69 39.91
CA THR A 390 14.37 -3.50 40.52
C THR A 390 13.58 -4.26 39.45
N THR A 391 12.77 -5.23 39.85
CA THR A 391 11.88 -5.95 38.92
C THR A 391 10.47 -5.94 39.49
N VAL A 392 9.51 -5.50 38.68
CA VAL A 392 8.08 -5.45 39.06
C VAL A 392 7.30 -6.25 38.03
N LEU A 393 6.53 -7.24 38.48
CA LEU A 393 5.70 -8.09 37.60
C LEU A 393 6.49 -8.66 36.40
N TYR A 394 7.68 -9.22 36.66
CA TYR A 394 8.61 -9.76 35.66
C TYR A 394 9.22 -8.74 34.69
N LEU A 395 8.91 -7.45 34.81
CA LEU A 395 9.49 -6.38 34.01
C LEU A 395 10.64 -5.69 34.74
N PRO A 396 11.81 -5.53 34.09
CA PRO A 396 12.94 -4.85 34.69
C PRO A 396 12.70 -3.33 34.74
N ILE A 397 12.94 -2.74 35.92
CA ILE A 397 13.00 -1.30 36.14
C ILE A 397 14.47 -0.96 36.36
N ASP A 398 15.07 -0.40 35.31
CA ASP A 398 16.47 0.02 35.25
C ASP A 398 16.60 1.53 35.08
N ALA A 399 17.83 2.04 35.10
CA ALA A 399 18.15 3.45 34.85
C ALA A 399 17.54 4.03 33.56
N TYR A 400 17.32 3.20 32.52
CA TYR A 400 16.77 3.62 31.23
C TYR A 400 15.24 3.64 31.20
N THR A 401 14.58 3.00 32.16
CA THR A 401 13.13 2.88 32.21
C THR A 401 12.42 4.24 32.27
N PRO A 402 12.85 5.22 33.09
CA PRO A 402 12.28 6.58 33.07
C PRO A 402 12.49 7.31 31.74
N LEU A 403 13.62 7.07 31.07
CA LEU A 403 13.88 7.63 29.73
C LEU A 403 12.93 7.05 28.68
N MET A 404 12.63 5.75 28.76
CA MET A 404 11.67 5.10 27.86
C MET A 404 10.24 5.57 28.07
N TRP A 405 9.80 5.67 29.33
CA TRP A 405 8.47 6.16 29.66
C TRP A 405 8.28 7.64 29.31
N SER A 406 9.27 8.49 29.59
CA SER A 406 9.22 9.88 29.14
C SER A 406 9.23 9.98 27.61
N GLY A 407 10.03 9.16 26.93
CA GLY A 407 10.02 9.02 25.47
C GLY A 407 8.66 8.64 24.91
N PHE A 408 7.98 7.66 25.52
CA PHE A 408 6.62 7.25 25.18
C PHE A 408 5.62 8.40 25.37
N VAL A 409 5.55 8.96 26.58
CA VAL A 409 4.57 10.01 26.94
C VAL A 409 4.74 11.25 26.07
N LEU A 410 5.97 11.74 25.89
CA LEU A 410 6.24 12.91 25.06
C LEU A 410 5.90 12.66 23.58
N SER A 411 6.17 11.46 23.07
CA SER A 411 5.83 11.09 21.69
C SER A 411 4.32 10.99 21.49
N VAL A 412 3.58 10.42 22.45
CA VAL A 412 2.11 10.35 22.42
C VAL A 412 1.49 11.74 22.49
N LEU A 413 1.93 12.58 23.44
CA LEU A 413 1.44 13.96 23.56
C LEU A 413 1.71 14.76 22.28
N GLY A 414 2.92 14.69 21.74
CA GLY A 414 3.25 15.33 20.46
C GLY A 414 2.38 14.83 19.30
N SER A 415 2.10 13.52 19.25
CA SER A 415 1.22 12.92 18.23
C SER A 415 -0.24 13.34 18.38
N LEU A 416 -0.73 13.50 19.61
CA LEU A 416 -2.07 14.05 19.89
C LEU A 416 -2.16 15.51 19.44
N LEU A 417 -1.12 16.32 19.68
CA LEU A 417 -1.09 17.71 19.18
C LEU A 417 -1.17 17.78 17.65
N TYR A 418 -0.53 16.85 16.92
CA TYR A 418 -0.66 16.75 15.46
C TYR A 418 -2.11 16.50 14.98
N CYS A 419 -2.95 15.88 15.80
CA CYS A 419 -4.35 15.65 15.44
C CYS A 419 -5.15 16.95 15.29
N PHE A 420 -4.75 18.01 16.00
CA PHE A 420 -5.37 19.33 15.97
C PHE A 420 -4.86 20.24 14.83
N ILE A 421 -3.84 19.81 14.09
CA ILE A 421 -3.29 20.57 12.96
C ILE A 421 -4.11 20.27 11.69
N GLU A 422 -4.39 21.28 10.88
CA GLU A 422 -5.08 21.08 9.60
C GLU A 422 -4.25 20.25 8.62
N GLY A 423 -4.89 19.24 8.02
CA GLY A 423 -4.24 18.39 7.00
C GLY A 423 -4.23 19.05 5.62
N ASP A 424 -3.43 18.48 4.72
CA ASP A 424 -3.30 18.84 3.30
C ASP A 424 -4.04 17.87 2.35
N GLY A 425 -4.76 16.88 2.88
CA GLY A 425 -5.51 15.91 2.09
C GLY A 425 -6.87 15.58 2.69
N ASP A 426 -7.77 15.09 1.86
CA ASP A 426 -9.19 14.87 2.19
C ASP A 426 -9.46 13.50 2.82
N VAL A 427 -8.47 12.62 2.86
CA VAL A 427 -8.64 11.25 3.37
C VAL A 427 -8.44 11.22 4.89
N PRO A 428 -9.45 10.81 5.67
CA PRO A 428 -9.32 10.74 7.11
C PRO A 428 -8.38 9.60 7.53
N VAL A 429 -7.67 9.80 8.65
CA VAL A 429 -6.66 8.87 9.20
C VAL A 429 -7.21 7.45 9.33
N LYS A 430 -8.44 7.29 9.85
CA LYS A 430 -9.09 5.98 10.04
C LYS A 430 -9.29 5.24 8.71
N ARG A 431 -9.70 5.95 7.65
CA ARG A 431 -9.90 5.36 6.32
C ARG A 431 -8.57 4.93 5.73
N PHE A 432 -7.54 5.78 5.81
CA PHE A 432 -6.19 5.45 5.35
C PHE A 432 -5.63 4.22 6.07
N ALA A 433 -5.71 4.16 7.41
CA ALA A 433 -5.28 2.99 8.18
C ALA A 433 -6.05 1.72 7.79
N GLY A 434 -7.36 1.83 7.55
CA GLY A 434 -8.20 0.73 7.08
C GLY A 434 -7.76 0.14 5.72
N MET A 435 -7.12 0.94 4.85
CA MET A 435 -6.63 0.45 3.55
C MET A 435 -5.52 -0.61 3.68
N PHE A 436 -4.75 -0.60 4.77
CA PHE A 436 -3.70 -1.59 5.03
C PHE A 436 -4.25 -2.92 5.57
N ILE A 437 -5.49 -2.93 6.06
CA ILE A 437 -6.18 -4.11 6.59
C ILE A 437 -7.00 -4.79 5.48
N GLN A 438 -7.35 -4.05 4.41
CA GLN A 438 -8.17 -4.53 3.31
C GLN A 438 -7.33 -5.08 2.15
N GLY A 439 -7.56 -6.34 1.80
CA GLY A 439 -6.80 -7.01 0.75
C GLY A 439 -5.34 -7.24 1.15
N ASN A 440 -4.48 -7.48 0.16
CA ASN A 440 -3.06 -7.67 0.39
C ASN A 440 -2.30 -6.35 0.14
N ALA A 441 -2.18 -5.53 1.18
CA ALA A 441 -1.50 -4.25 1.11
C ALA A 441 -0.02 -4.39 0.69
N LEU A 442 0.69 -5.44 1.12
CA LEU A 442 2.08 -5.64 0.73
C LEU A 442 2.22 -5.98 -0.76
N ALA A 443 1.35 -6.85 -1.28
CA ALA A 443 1.33 -7.18 -2.71
C ALA A 443 0.96 -5.95 -3.56
N ALA A 444 0.02 -5.14 -3.08
CA ALA A 444 -0.32 -3.85 -3.68
C ALA A 444 0.90 -2.93 -3.76
N MET A 445 1.64 -2.76 -2.66
CA MET A 445 2.86 -1.93 -2.62
C MET A 445 3.93 -2.43 -3.59
N GLN A 446 4.16 -3.75 -3.65
CA GLN A 446 5.13 -4.32 -4.59
C GLN A 446 4.74 -4.05 -6.04
N ALA A 447 3.45 -4.18 -6.37
CA ALA A 447 2.93 -3.89 -7.70
C ALA A 447 3.01 -2.38 -8.02
N LEU A 448 2.74 -1.49 -7.07
CA LEU A 448 2.88 -0.04 -7.23
C LEU A 448 4.32 0.38 -7.55
N ILE A 449 5.31 -0.19 -6.84
CA ILE A 449 6.73 0.08 -7.12
C ILE A 449 7.09 -0.38 -8.54
N ALA A 450 6.57 -1.53 -8.98
CA ALA A 450 6.78 -2.01 -10.34
C ALA A 450 6.11 -1.09 -11.38
N TYR A 451 4.91 -0.58 -11.09
CA TYR A 451 4.15 0.31 -11.96
C TYR A 451 4.91 1.62 -12.22
N GLN A 452 5.41 2.25 -11.15
CA GLN A 452 6.16 3.52 -11.25
C GLN A 452 7.50 3.42 -11.95
N ARG A 453 8.17 2.26 -11.89
CA ARG A 453 9.46 2.07 -12.58
C ARG A 453 9.31 2.04 -14.11
N GLY A 454 8.08 1.87 -14.60
CA GLY A 454 7.79 1.77 -16.02
C GLY A 454 8.40 0.53 -16.66
N GLY A 455 7.99 0.24 -17.89
CA GLY A 455 8.49 -0.89 -18.65
C GLY A 455 7.77 -1.04 -19.98
N GLY A 456 8.20 -2.03 -20.76
CA GLY A 456 7.48 -2.45 -21.97
C GLY A 456 6.04 -2.86 -21.65
N GLU A 457 5.19 -2.87 -22.67
CA GLU A 457 3.74 -3.12 -22.54
C GLU A 457 3.44 -4.39 -21.74
N SER A 458 4.10 -5.52 -22.03
CA SER A 458 3.90 -6.78 -21.30
C SER A 458 4.15 -6.67 -19.79
N ARG A 459 5.14 -5.84 -19.37
CA ARG A 459 5.38 -5.59 -17.94
C ARG A 459 4.27 -4.74 -17.33
N ARG A 460 3.75 -3.74 -18.06
CA ARG A 460 2.63 -2.91 -17.59
C ARG A 460 1.37 -3.76 -17.42
N VAL A 461 1.04 -4.62 -18.39
CA VAL A 461 -0.06 -5.60 -18.29
C VAL A 461 0.09 -6.45 -17.03
N SER A 462 1.22 -7.13 -16.85
CA SER A 462 1.46 -7.97 -15.66
C SER A 462 1.40 -7.18 -14.34
N THR A 463 1.68 -5.88 -14.39
CA THR A 463 1.64 -5.03 -13.21
C THR A 463 0.21 -4.64 -12.86
N ILE A 464 -0.60 -4.26 -13.84
CA ILE A 464 -2.04 -4.01 -13.66
C ILE A 464 -2.74 -5.27 -13.14
N GLU A 465 -2.43 -6.44 -13.69
CA GLU A 465 -2.95 -7.71 -13.20
C GLU A 465 -2.64 -7.91 -11.71
N ARG A 466 -1.39 -7.71 -11.31
CA ARG A 466 -0.96 -7.83 -9.89
C ARG A 466 -1.64 -6.80 -9.00
N LEU A 467 -1.87 -5.58 -9.49
CA LEU A 467 -2.63 -4.56 -8.76
C LEU A 467 -4.06 -5.03 -8.50
N GLY A 468 -4.74 -5.60 -9.51
CA GLY A 468 -6.08 -6.17 -9.38
C GLY A 468 -6.14 -7.36 -8.43
N GLN A 469 -5.21 -8.31 -8.56
CA GLN A 469 -5.14 -9.52 -7.72
C GLN A 469 -4.93 -9.21 -6.24
N SER A 470 -4.24 -8.11 -5.90
CA SER A 470 -4.05 -7.71 -4.51
C SER A 470 -5.36 -7.34 -3.80
N ARG A 471 -6.41 -6.96 -4.55
CA ARG A 471 -7.71 -6.49 -4.05
C ARG A 471 -7.60 -5.39 -2.98
N SER A 472 -6.52 -4.61 -3.01
CA SER A 472 -6.28 -3.54 -2.05
C SER A 472 -6.85 -2.22 -2.57
N PRO A 473 -7.54 -1.42 -1.73
CA PRO A 473 -8.02 -0.09 -2.11
C PRO A 473 -6.90 0.91 -2.43
N LEU A 474 -5.64 0.56 -2.14
CA LEU A 474 -4.47 1.37 -2.48
C LEU A 474 -4.27 1.50 -4.00
N ASN A 475 -4.79 0.58 -4.80
CA ASN A 475 -4.51 0.52 -6.24
C ASN A 475 -5.60 1.16 -7.10
N VAL A 476 -6.62 1.77 -6.50
CA VAL A 476 -7.79 2.28 -7.21
C VAL A 476 -7.38 3.21 -8.36
N ASP A 477 -6.55 4.21 -8.10
CA ASP A 477 -6.21 5.20 -9.12
C ASP A 477 -5.22 4.64 -10.14
N GLU A 478 -4.34 3.70 -9.78
CA GLU A 478 -3.48 3.02 -10.76
C GLU A 478 -4.27 2.11 -11.70
N LEU A 479 -5.34 1.49 -11.21
CA LEU A 479 -6.28 0.77 -12.07
C LEU A 479 -7.06 1.73 -12.98
N ILE A 480 -7.45 2.92 -12.49
CA ILE A 480 -8.08 3.97 -13.30
C ILE A 480 -7.11 4.51 -14.36
N ASP A 481 -5.85 4.75 -13.98
CA ASP A 481 -4.80 5.19 -14.91
C ASP A 481 -4.52 4.10 -15.96
N GLY A 482 -4.59 2.82 -15.57
CA GLY A 482 -4.50 1.68 -16.49
C GLY A 482 -5.57 1.70 -17.57
N LEU A 483 -6.79 2.17 -17.27
CA LEU A 483 -7.85 2.36 -18.29
C LEU A 483 -7.51 3.45 -19.32
N ARG A 484 -6.54 4.31 -19.03
CA ARG A 484 -6.08 5.41 -19.90
C ARG A 484 -4.71 5.13 -20.52
N ASP A 485 -4.15 3.92 -20.36
CA ASP A 485 -2.85 3.57 -20.93
C ASP A 485 -2.90 3.59 -22.47
N PRO A 486 -1.82 4.03 -23.15
CA PRO A 486 -1.76 4.00 -24.62
C PRO A 486 -1.91 2.59 -25.21
N GLY A 487 -1.47 1.54 -24.50
CA GLY A 487 -1.55 0.16 -24.96
C GLY A 487 -2.92 -0.47 -24.69
N PHE A 488 -3.57 -0.97 -25.74
CA PHE A 488 -4.87 -1.64 -25.65
C PHE A 488 -4.86 -2.78 -24.64
N ASN A 489 -3.82 -3.62 -24.63
CA ASN A 489 -3.73 -4.76 -23.71
C ASN A 489 -3.68 -4.33 -22.24
N VAL A 490 -3.09 -3.16 -21.95
CA VAL A 490 -3.03 -2.62 -20.59
C VAL A 490 -4.40 -2.09 -20.17
N ARG A 491 -5.12 -1.39 -21.07
CA ARG A 491 -6.50 -0.93 -20.83
C ARG A 491 -7.45 -2.11 -20.60
N PHE A 492 -7.36 -3.14 -21.45
CA PHE A 492 -8.18 -4.34 -21.33
C PHE A 492 -7.89 -5.08 -20.01
N GLU A 493 -6.62 -5.26 -19.65
CA GLU A 493 -6.25 -5.87 -18.38
C GLU A 493 -6.72 -5.03 -17.17
N ALA A 494 -6.75 -3.70 -17.29
CA ALA A 494 -7.30 -2.83 -16.24
C ALA A 494 -8.80 -3.08 -16.04
N VAL A 495 -9.57 -3.22 -17.12
CA VAL A 495 -11.00 -3.60 -17.03
C VAL A 495 -11.18 -4.95 -16.34
N VAL A 496 -10.40 -5.97 -16.76
CA VAL A 496 -10.45 -7.31 -16.17
C VAL A 496 -10.06 -7.31 -14.70
N SER A 497 -9.01 -6.57 -14.35
CA SER A 497 -8.53 -6.41 -12.99
C SER A 497 -9.55 -5.71 -12.11
N ILE A 498 -10.15 -4.61 -12.57
CA ILE A 498 -11.21 -3.89 -11.86
C ILE A 498 -12.41 -4.81 -11.61
N ALA A 499 -12.84 -5.60 -12.60
CA ALA A 499 -13.97 -6.54 -12.46
C ALA A 499 -13.75 -7.66 -11.42
N ARG A 500 -12.53 -7.83 -10.91
CA ARG A 500 -12.16 -8.79 -9.86
C ARG A 500 -12.00 -8.14 -8.49
N THR A 501 -12.15 -6.81 -8.39
CA THR A 501 -12.08 -6.05 -7.14
C THR A 501 -13.44 -5.95 -6.45
N ARG A 502 -13.45 -5.37 -5.24
CA ARG A 502 -14.70 -5.01 -4.57
C ARG A 502 -15.29 -3.75 -5.23
N PRO A 503 -16.61 -3.56 -5.20
CA PRO A 503 -17.24 -2.33 -5.69
C PRO A 503 -16.62 -1.10 -5.03
N ASP A 504 -16.05 -0.20 -5.84
CA ASP A 504 -15.58 1.11 -5.41
C ASP A 504 -16.20 2.17 -6.32
N PRO A 505 -16.80 3.24 -5.76
CA PRO A 505 -17.35 4.37 -6.50
C PRO A 505 -16.54 4.89 -7.67
N ARG A 506 -15.23 5.00 -7.48
CA ARG A 506 -14.32 5.61 -8.45
C ARG A 506 -14.00 4.64 -9.58
N LEU A 507 -13.87 3.35 -9.25
CA LEU A 507 -13.69 2.29 -10.25
C LEU A 507 -14.93 2.11 -11.10
N THR A 508 -16.12 2.08 -10.47
CA THR A 508 -17.40 2.03 -11.19
C THR A 508 -17.55 3.26 -12.09
N GLY A 509 -17.28 4.47 -11.56
CA GLY A 509 -17.23 5.71 -12.33
C GLY A 509 -16.35 5.62 -13.57
N ALA A 510 -15.10 5.17 -13.40
CA ALA A 510 -14.16 5.05 -14.51
C ALA A 510 -14.58 4.02 -15.57
N LEU A 511 -15.21 2.92 -15.16
CA LEU A 511 -15.77 1.93 -16.09
C LEU A 511 -17.01 2.47 -16.83
N MET A 512 -17.85 3.29 -16.19
CA MET A 512 -18.97 3.96 -16.88
C MET A 512 -18.48 4.93 -17.95
N GLU A 513 -17.37 5.64 -17.70
CA GLU A 513 -16.72 6.47 -18.73
C GLU A 513 -16.16 5.61 -19.86
N ALA A 514 -15.50 4.48 -19.54
CA ALA A 514 -14.99 3.55 -20.56
C ALA A 514 -16.11 2.90 -21.38
N LEU A 515 -17.29 2.68 -20.80
CA LEU A 515 -18.48 2.19 -21.51
C LEU A 515 -18.94 3.18 -22.60
N LYS A 516 -18.85 4.48 -22.32
CA LYS A 516 -19.30 5.56 -23.21
C LYS A 516 -18.23 6.01 -24.22
N ALA A 517 -17.01 5.47 -24.14
CA ALA A 517 -15.93 5.81 -25.04
C ALA A 517 -16.19 5.30 -26.48
N ASP A 518 -15.60 5.98 -27.46
CA ASP A 518 -15.68 5.62 -28.89
C ASP A 518 -14.69 4.49 -29.25
N GLU A 519 -14.69 3.40 -28.48
CA GLU A 519 -13.84 2.23 -28.68
C GLU A 519 -14.63 0.95 -28.37
N PRO A 520 -15.23 0.29 -29.37
CA PRO A 520 -16.24 -0.75 -29.16
C PRO A 520 -15.77 -1.90 -28.27
N ASP A 521 -14.54 -2.38 -28.48
CA ASP A 521 -13.96 -3.48 -27.70
C ASP A 521 -13.82 -3.12 -26.21
N MET A 522 -13.47 -1.87 -25.91
CA MET A 522 -13.37 -1.37 -24.55
C MET A 522 -14.74 -1.17 -23.91
N SER A 523 -15.72 -0.64 -24.65
CA SER A 523 -17.09 -0.50 -24.16
C SER A 523 -17.72 -1.86 -23.80
N ILE A 524 -17.49 -2.87 -24.66
CA ILE A 524 -17.94 -4.25 -24.44
C ILE A 524 -17.32 -4.84 -23.17
N ALA A 525 -16.00 -4.66 -23.00
CA ALA A 525 -15.29 -5.11 -21.80
C ALA A 525 -15.80 -4.38 -20.54
N ALA A 526 -16.03 -3.07 -20.63
CA ALA A 526 -16.54 -2.25 -19.53
C ALA A 526 -17.95 -2.68 -19.11
N ALA A 527 -18.86 -2.93 -20.05
CA ALA A 527 -20.21 -3.43 -19.75
C ALA A 527 -20.17 -4.76 -18.99
N TRP A 528 -19.31 -5.70 -19.42
CA TRP A 528 -19.10 -6.95 -18.70
C TRP A 528 -18.54 -6.73 -17.29
N ALA A 529 -17.55 -5.84 -17.15
CA ALA A 529 -16.93 -5.54 -15.86
C ALA A 529 -17.92 -4.89 -14.88
N LEU A 530 -18.77 -3.96 -15.36
CA LEU A 530 -19.80 -3.30 -14.56
C LEU A 530 -20.84 -4.30 -14.03
N GLY A 531 -21.32 -5.21 -14.88
CA GLY A 531 -22.22 -6.29 -14.45
C GLY A 531 -21.58 -7.21 -13.41
N ARG A 532 -20.30 -7.55 -13.60
CA ARG A 532 -19.54 -8.40 -12.67
C ARG A 532 -19.23 -7.72 -11.33
N LEU A 533 -19.00 -6.40 -11.32
CA LEU A 533 -18.80 -5.64 -10.10
C LEU A 533 -20.06 -5.63 -9.23
N GLY A 534 -21.25 -5.61 -9.84
CA GLY A 534 -22.50 -5.64 -9.09
C GLY A 534 -22.91 -4.28 -8.47
N ASP A 535 -22.36 -3.17 -8.98
CA ASP A 535 -22.65 -1.83 -8.46
C ASP A 535 -23.86 -1.20 -9.17
N ALA A 536 -24.93 -0.94 -8.43
CA ALA A 536 -26.18 -0.42 -8.96
C ALA A 536 -26.07 0.93 -9.70
N ARG A 537 -24.99 1.71 -9.49
CA ARG A 537 -24.75 2.94 -10.26
C ARG A 537 -24.56 2.70 -11.75
N ALA A 538 -24.18 1.49 -12.13
CA ALA A 538 -23.99 1.11 -13.53
C ALA A 538 -25.31 0.91 -14.30
N VAL A 539 -26.46 0.83 -13.62
CA VAL A 539 -27.75 0.48 -14.24
C VAL A 539 -28.12 1.44 -15.37
N GLU A 540 -28.19 2.75 -15.12
CA GLU A 540 -28.61 3.71 -16.15
C GLU A 540 -27.66 3.73 -17.38
N PRO A 541 -26.32 3.80 -17.22
CA PRO A 541 -25.42 3.67 -18.37
C PRO A 541 -25.55 2.34 -19.12
N LEU A 542 -25.85 1.24 -18.44
CA LEU A 542 -26.08 -0.05 -19.09
C LEU A 542 -27.42 -0.08 -19.85
N ARG A 543 -28.47 0.59 -19.35
CA ARG A 543 -29.72 0.76 -20.10
C ARG A 543 -29.49 1.55 -21.38
N GLU A 544 -28.76 2.66 -21.32
CA GLU A 544 -28.36 3.44 -22.51
C GLU A 544 -27.61 2.55 -23.52
N ALA A 545 -26.74 1.66 -23.05
CA ALA A 545 -25.96 0.76 -23.90
C ALA A 545 -26.81 -0.31 -24.64
N LEU A 546 -28.07 -0.55 -24.25
CA LEU A 546 -29.01 -1.38 -25.00
C LEU A 546 -29.39 -0.79 -26.36
N ASP A 547 -29.21 0.52 -26.54
CA ASP A 547 -29.49 1.24 -27.79
C ASP A 547 -28.23 1.44 -28.65
N SER A 548 -27.11 0.82 -28.26
CA SER A 548 -25.84 0.92 -28.99
C SER A 548 -25.93 0.39 -30.44
N PRO A 549 -25.23 1.02 -31.41
CA PRO A 549 -25.10 0.47 -32.76
C PRO A 549 -24.33 -0.85 -32.80
N TYR A 550 -23.56 -1.20 -31.75
CA TYR A 550 -22.75 -2.41 -31.71
C TYR A 550 -23.52 -3.59 -31.08
N PRO A 551 -23.84 -4.65 -31.85
CA PRO A 551 -24.57 -5.83 -31.36
C PRO A 551 -23.98 -6.45 -30.09
N LEU A 552 -22.65 -6.61 -30.05
CA LEU A 552 -21.99 -7.25 -28.92
C LEU A 552 -22.08 -6.41 -27.63
N LEU A 553 -22.12 -5.07 -27.74
CA LEU A 553 -22.30 -4.20 -26.58
C LEU A 553 -23.72 -4.29 -26.03
N ARG A 554 -24.74 -4.29 -26.90
CA ARG A 554 -26.14 -4.53 -26.51
C ARG A 554 -26.31 -5.85 -25.75
N ALA A 555 -25.69 -6.92 -26.26
CA ALA A 555 -25.70 -8.24 -25.62
C ALA A 555 -25.03 -8.24 -24.24
N ARG A 556 -23.89 -7.54 -24.08
CA ARG A 556 -23.22 -7.41 -22.77
C ARG A 556 -24.02 -6.57 -21.79
N ALA A 557 -24.60 -5.47 -22.25
CA ALA A 557 -25.44 -4.59 -21.45
C ALA A 557 -26.66 -5.34 -20.88
N ALA A 558 -27.37 -6.09 -21.73
CA ALA A 558 -28.50 -6.91 -21.30
C ALA A 558 -28.11 -7.91 -20.19
N ARG A 559 -27.05 -8.70 -20.41
CA ARG A 559 -26.57 -9.67 -19.41
C ARG A 559 -26.13 -8.99 -18.11
N ALA A 560 -25.50 -7.82 -18.19
CA ALA A 560 -25.09 -7.06 -17.02
C ALA A 560 -26.30 -6.54 -16.23
N LEU A 561 -27.35 -6.04 -16.89
CA LEU A 561 -28.61 -5.62 -16.26
C LEU A 561 -29.32 -6.79 -15.57
N GLY A 562 -29.37 -7.97 -16.21
CA GLY A 562 -29.89 -9.19 -15.59
C GLY A 562 -29.09 -9.60 -14.35
N THR A 563 -27.76 -9.51 -14.41
CA THR A 563 -26.87 -9.79 -13.26
C THR A 563 -27.07 -8.80 -12.12
N LEU A 564 -27.36 -7.53 -12.43
CA LEU A 564 -27.64 -6.49 -11.45
C LEU A 564 -29.07 -6.56 -10.88
N GLY A 565 -29.93 -7.44 -11.42
CA GLY A 565 -31.31 -7.57 -10.97
C GLY A 565 -32.20 -6.38 -11.34
N ASP A 566 -31.90 -5.69 -12.45
CA ASP A 566 -32.60 -4.47 -12.85
C ASP A 566 -34.02 -4.74 -13.41
N GLN A 567 -34.99 -4.95 -12.51
CA GLN A 567 -36.39 -5.25 -12.86
C GLN A 567 -37.05 -4.26 -13.84
N PRO A 568 -36.82 -2.94 -13.76
CA PRO A 568 -37.43 -2.00 -14.72
C PRO A 568 -36.94 -2.19 -16.17
N SER A 569 -35.81 -2.88 -16.41
CA SER A 569 -35.35 -3.18 -17.78
C SER A 569 -36.16 -4.29 -18.46
N THR A 570 -37.00 -5.03 -17.74
CA THR A 570 -37.69 -6.20 -18.28
C THR A 570 -38.56 -5.90 -19.50
N GLU A 571 -39.38 -4.85 -19.46
CA GLU A 571 -40.25 -4.46 -20.57
C GLU A 571 -39.43 -4.16 -21.83
N ARG A 572 -38.36 -3.38 -21.67
CA ARG A 572 -37.45 -3.04 -22.77
C ARG A 572 -36.73 -4.27 -23.34
N LEU A 573 -36.33 -5.21 -22.49
CA LEU A 573 -35.70 -6.46 -22.92
C LEU A 573 -36.67 -7.37 -23.68
N LEU A 574 -37.95 -7.40 -23.30
CA LEU A 574 -39.00 -8.15 -24.01
C LEU A 574 -39.27 -7.56 -25.40
N GLU A 575 -39.40 -6.24 -25.51
CA GLU A 575 -39.51 -5.55 -26.82
C GLU A 575 -38.33 -5.89 -27.73
N ARG A 576 -37.11 -5.77 -27.19
CA ARG A 576 -35.88 -6.06 -27.94
C ARG A 576 -35.78 -7.52 -28.35
N LEU A 577 -36.21 -8.46 -27.51
CA LEU A 577 -36.25 -9.88 -27.85
C LEU A 577 -37.17 -10.17 -29.04
N ALA A 578 -38.33 -9.50 -29.10
CA ALA A 578 -39.32 -9.68 -30.15
C ALA A 578 -38.84 -9.16 -31.51
N ASP A 579 -38.22 -7.98 -31.53
CA ASP A 579 -37.80 -7.31 -32.78
C ASP A 579 -36.44 -7.77 -33.32
N GLU A 580 -35.61 -8.43 -32.50
CA GLU A 580 -34.27 -8.82 -32.89
C GLU A 580 -34.27 -9.98 -33.90
N GLN A 581 -33.26 -10.03 -34.77
CA GLN A 581 -33.07 -11.14 -35.71
C GLN A 581 -31.78 -11.91 -35.42
N ASP A 582 -30.77 -11.24 -34.85
CA ASP A 582 -29.53 -11.88 -34.46
C ASP A 582 -29.74 -12.88 -33.32
N THR A 583 -29.35 -14.14 -33.56
CA THR A 583 -29.55 -15.22 -32.58
C THR A 583 -28.69 -15.02 -31.33
N GLY A 584 -27.50 -14.44 -31.45
CA GLY A 584 -26.62 -14.18 -30.32
C GLY A 584 -27.19 -13.13 -29.35
N LEU A 585 -27.76 -12.06 -29.89
CA LEU A 585 -28.47 -11.03 -29.12
C LEU A 585 -29.74 -11.56 -28.47
N LYS A 586 -30.53 -12.35 -29.20
CA LYS A 586 -31.70 -13.04 -28.65
C LYS A 586 -31.37 -13.86 -27.39
N LEU A 587 -30.27 -14.62 -27.43
CA LEU A 587 -29.80 -15.38 -26.27
C LEU A 587 -29.34 -14.48 -25.12
N ALA A 588 -28.75 -13.34 -25.41
CA ALA A 588 -28.35 -12.39 -24.39
C ALA A 588 -29.55 -11.76 -23.68
N TYR A 589 -30.58 -11.35 -24.42
CA TYR A 589 -31.84 -10.86 -23.85
C TYR A 589 -32.57 -11.96 -23.08
N ALA A 590 -32.62 -13.18 -23.63
CA ALA A 590 -33.18 -14.35 -22.94
C ALA A 590 -32.50 -14.62 -21.61
N SER A 591 -31.16 -14.66 -21.60
CA SER A 591 -30.38 -14.85 -20.38
C SER A 591 -30.62 -13.74 -19.35
N ALA A 592 -30.74 -12.49 -19.79
CA ALA A 592 -31.06 -11.37 -18.91
C ALA A 592 -32.46 -11.51 -18.30
N LEU A 593 -33.47 -11.81 -19.12
CA LEU A 593 -34.85 -12.02 -18.68
C LEU A 593 -34.98 -13.22 -17.72
N GLY A 594 -34.28 -14.31 -18.00
CA GLY A 594 -34.20 -15.47 -17.11
C GLY A 594 -33.60 -15.13 -15.75
N ALA A 595 -32.56 -14.29 -15.71
CA ALA A 595 -31.96 -13.80 -14.46
C ALA A 595 -32.85 -12.82 -13.69
N LEU A 596 -33.69 -12.05 -14.40
CA LEU A 596 -34.68 -11.15 -13.78
C LEU A 596 -35.91 -11.92 -13.25
N GLY A 597 -36.20 -13.10 -13.79
CA GLY A 597 -37.25 -13.98 -13.30
C GLY A 597 -38.68 -13.50 -13.56
N ASP A 598 -38.90 -12.68 -14.60
CA ASP A 598 -40.24 -12.20 -14.95
C ASP A 598 -40.99 -13.25 -15.81
N PRO A 599 -42.14 -13.78 -15.33
CA PRO A 599 -42.91 -14.80 -16.05
C PRO A 599 -43.34 -14.40 -17.47
N ARG A 600 -43.45 -13.10 -17.77
CA ARG A 600 -43.82 -12.62 -19.12
C ARG A 600 -42.82 -13.04 -20.21
N ALA A 601 -41.59 -13.38 -19.84
CA ALA A 601 -40.59 -13.90 -20.79
C ALA A 601 -40.78 -15.39 -21.13
N LEU A 602 -41.58 -16.14 -20.37
CA LEU A 602 -41.69 -17.58 -20.50
C LEU A 602 -42.13 -18.04 -21.89
N ASP A 603 -43.25 -17.50 -22.38
CA ASP A 603 -43.80 -17.84 -23.70
C ASP A 603 -42.85 -17.46 -24.85
N PRO A 604 -42.28 -16.23 -24.89
CA PRO A 604 -41.25 -15.89 -25.88
C PRO A 604 -40.05 -16.84 -25.89
N LEU A 605 -39.51 -17.20 -24.72
CA LEU A 605 -38.33 -18.07 -24.62
C LEU A 605 -38.63 -19.51 -25.03
N LEU A 606 -39.78 -20.05 -24.64
CA LEU A 606 -40.23 -21.38 -25.07
C LEU A 606 -40.43 -21.45 -26.59
N ALA A 607 -40.98 -20.40 -27.21
CA ALA A 607 -41.15 -20.34 -28.66
C ALA A 607 -39.82 -20.28 -29.43
N MET A 608 -38.77 -19.72 -28.81
CA MET A 608 -37.44 -19.63 -29.40
C MET A 608 -36.62 -20.92 -29.35
N LEU A 609 -36.91 -21.79 -28.38
CA LEU A 609 -36.16 -23.04 -28.17
C LEU A 609 -36.16 -23.98 -29.39
N PRO A 610 -37.29 -24.27 -30.07
CA PRO A 610 -37.30 -25.07 -31.29
C PRO A 610 -36.66 -24.34 -32.49
N ALA A 611 -36.74 -23.01 -32.54
CA ALA A 611 -36.16 -22.21 -33.64
C ALA A 611 -34.62 -22.13 -33.57
N THR A 612 -34.03 -22.46 -32.42
CA THR A 612 -32.58 -22.36 -32.19
C THR A 612 -31.88 -23.64 -32.63
N ARG A 613 -31.00 -23.55 -33.64
CA ARG A 613 -30.36 -24.72 -34.28
C ARG A 613 -29.11 -25.24 -33.58
N GLY A 614 -28.43 -24.44 -32.75
CA GLY A 614 -27.16 -24.82 -32.12
C GLY A 614 -27.34 -25.39 -30.71
N GLY A 615 -26.72 -26.54 -30.41
CA GLY A 615 -26.89 -27.21 -29.10
C GLY A 615 -26.43 -26.39 -27.90
N VAL A 616 -25.32 -25.65 -28.02
CA VAL A 616 -24.85 -24.76 -26.94
C VAL A 616 -25.84 -23.63 -26.70
N GLN A 617 -26.38 -23.05 -27.77
CA GLN A 617 -27.37 -21.97 -27.73
C GLN A 617 -28.70 -22.45 -27.14
N ARG A 618 -29.16 -23.66 -27.51
CA ARG A 618 -30.37 -24.29 -26.92
C ARG A 618 -30.20 -24.51 -25.43
N LEU A 619 -29.03 -24.98 -25.00
CA LEU A 619 -28.73 -25.19 -23.58
C LEU A 619 -28.68 -23.85 -22.80
N GLU A 620 -28.10 -22.80 -23.37
CA GLU A 620 -28.13 -21.45 -22.77
C GLU A 620 -29.57 -20.93 -22.61
N LEU A 621 -30.40 -21.11 -23.64
CA LEU A 621 -31.80 -20.72 -23.61
C LEU A 621 -32.62 -21.55 -22.61
N ALA A 622 -32.37 -22.85 -22.53
CA ALA A 622 -32.99 -23.72 -21.55
C ALA A 622 -32.58 -23.34 -20.11
N LEU A 623 -31.31 -22.97 -19.89
CA LEU A 623 -30.87 -22.43 -18.61
C LEU A 623 -31.60 -21.12 -18.26
N ALA A 624 -31.84 -20.25 -19.23
CA ALA A 624 -32.61 -19.03 -19.01
C ALA A 624 -34.07 -19.32 -18.61
N ILE A 625 -34.71 -20.31 -19.26
CA ILE A 625 -36.07 -20.76 -18.89
C ILE A 625 -36.06 -21.39 -17.50
N ALA A 626 -35.06 -22.22 -17.17
CA ALA A 626 -34.91 -22.82 -15.86
C ALA A 626 -34.72 -21.76 -14.76
N ALA A 627 -33.91 -20.72 -15.01
CA ALA A 627 -33.72 -19.61 -14.08
C ALA A 627 -35.01 -18.82 -13.82
N LEU A 628 -35.87 -18.69 -14.84
CA LEU A 628 -37.16 -18.01 -14.74
C LEU A 628 -38.15 -18.77 -13.84
N ILE A 629 -38.22 -20.11 -13.95
CA ILE A 629 -39.12 -20.92 -13.12
C ILE A 629 -38.51 -21.31 -11.75
N GLY A 630 -37.19 -21.18 -11.57
CA GLY A 630 -36.49 -21.35 -10.29
C GLY A 630 -35.43 -22.46 -10.28
N ASP A 631 -34.53 -22.45 -9.27
CA ASP A 631 -33.47 -23.46 -9.03
C ASP A 631 -32.57 -23.75 -10.25
N ASP A 632 -32.03 -22.69 -10.87
CA ASP A 632 -31.09 -22.78 -11.99
C ASP A 632 -29.82 -23.61 -11.66
N GLN A 633 -29.37 -23.58 -10.41
CA GLN A 633 -28.22 -24.38 -9.95
C GLN A 633 -28.45 -25.88 -10.13
N TRP A 634 -29.64 -26.37 -9.77
CA TRP A 634 -30.00 -27.76 -10.01
C TRP A 634 -29.95 -28.09 -11.50
N PHE A 635 -30.50 -27.22 -12.35
CA PHE A 635 -30.50 -27.40 -13.80
C PHE A 635 -29.07 -27.48 -14.37
N VAL A 636 -28.15 -26.62 -13.92
CA VAL A 636 -26.74 -26.66 -14.34
C VAL A 636 -26.05 -27.96 -13.93
N LEU A 637 -26.26 -28.42 -12.69
CA LEU A 637 -25.71 -29.69 -12.20
C LEU A 637 -26.27 -30.88 -12.98
N PHE A 638 -27.56 -30.82 -13.29
CA PHE A 638 -28.24 -31.85 -14.05
C PHE A 638 -27.76 -31.88 -15.51
N ALA A 639 -27.65 -30.73 -16.17
CA ALA A 639 -27.09 -30.60 -17.52
C ALA A 639 -25.71 -31.25 -17.64
N ARG A 640 -24.83 -31.02 -16.65
CA ARG A 640 -23.50 -31.66 -16.60
C ARG A 640 -23.57 -33.18 -16.46
N ARG A 641 -24.59 -33.72 -15.79
CA ARG A 641 -24.81 -35.16 -15.67
C ARG A 641 -25.28 -35.75 -17.00
N VAL A 642 -26.23 -35.08 -17.67
CA VAL A 642 -26.75 -35.48 -18.99
C VAL A 642 -25.63 -35.52 -20.03
N GLN A 643 -24.71 -34.54 -20.01
CA GLN A 643 -23.53 -34.52 -20.89
C GLN A 643 -22.58 -35.72 -20.71
N ARG A 644 -22.58 -36.38 -19.53
CA ARG A 644 -21.75 -37.56 -19.26
C ARG A 644 -22.44 -38.87 -19.66
N SER A 645 -23.70 -39.03 -19.27
CA SER A 645 -24.55 -40.16 -19.64
C SER A 645 -26.02 -39.74 -19.56
N ALA A 646 -26.62 -39.47 -20.72
CA ALA A 646 -27.98 -38.93 -20.78
C ALA A 646 -29.03 -39.93 -20.25
N GLY A 647 -28.99 -41.19 -20.69
CA GLY A 647 -29.93 -42.23 -20.25
C GLY A 647 -29.90 -42.46 -18.73
N ASP A 648 -28.71 -42.65 -18.17
CA ASP A 648 -28.54 -42.85 -16.72
C ASP A 648 -28.96 -41.61 -15.91
N ALA A 649 -28.69 -40.40 -16.44
CA ALA A 649 -29.06 -39.16 -15.79
C ALA A 649 -30.59 -39.00 -15.71
N PHE A 650 -31.29 -39.23 -16.82
CA PHE A 650 -32.75 -39.12 -16.90
C PHE A 650 -33.44 -40.18 -16.02
N GLY A 651 -33.08 -41.46 -16.19
CA GLY A 651 -33.67 -42.56 -15.42
C GLY A 651 -33.38 -42.46 -13.92
N GLY A 652 -32.15 -42.07 -13.56
CA GLY A 652 -31.74 -41.90 -12.16
C GLY A 652 -32.49 -40.78 -11.44
N ILE A 653 -32.80 -39.68 -12.13
CA ILE A 653 -33.58 -38.57 -11.55
C ILE A 653 -35.04 -38.97 -11.36
N LEU A 654 -35.67 -39.58 -12.36
CA LEU A 654 -37.04 -40.08 -12.25
C LEU A 654 -37.18 -41.07 -11.09
N MET A 655 -36.23 -42.00 -10.96
CA MET A 655 -36.17 -42.93 -9.82
C MET A 655 -36.07 -42.21 -8.47
N SER A 656 -35.28 -41.14 -8.39
CA SER A 656 -35.13 -40.37 -7.15
C SER A 656 -36.41 -39.63 -6.74
N MET A 657 -37.27 -39.27 -7.71
CA MET A 657 -38.51 -38.52 -7.49
C MET A 657 -39.73 -39.43 -7.30
N ARG A 658 -39.68 -40.69 -7.75
CA ARG A 658 -40.79 -41.67 -7.76
C ARG A 658 -41.66 -41.63 -6.51
N ARG A 659 -41.05 -41.84 -5.33
CA ARG A 659 -41.82 -41.94 -4.06
C ARG A 659 -42.59 -40.68 -3.70
N ARG A 660 -42.12 -39.49 -4.12
CA ARG A 660 -42.77 -38.23 -3.77
C ARG A 660 -43.83 -37.87 -4.79
N LEU A 661 -43.52 -38.01 -6.07
CA LEU A 661 -44.48 -37.78 -7.15
C LEU A 661 -45.76 -38.60 -6.93
N LEU A 662 -45.63 -39.90 -6.67
CA LEU A 662 -46.80 -40.77 -6.45
C LEU A 662 -47.58 -40.37 -5.19
N ARG A 663 -46.89 -40.04 -4.10
CA ARG A 663 -47.54 -39.58 -2.86
C ARG A 663 -48.38 -38.31 -3.07
N GLU A 664 -47.87 -37.34 -3.80
CA GLU A 664 -48.58 -36.07 -4.07
C GLU A 664 -49.77 -36.28 -5.02
N VAL A 665 -49.62 -37.15 -6.02
CA VAL A 665 -50.72 -37.53 -6.94
C VAL A 665 -51.83 -38.29 -6.19
N GLU A 666 -51.47 -39.24 -5.32
CA GLU A 666 -52.40 -39.97 -4.45
C GLU A 666 -53.15 -39.03 -3.49
N ALA A 667 -52.43 -38.07 -2.88
CA ALA A 667 -53.02 -37.10 -1.96
C ALA A 667 -54.08 -36.21 -2.61
N ASP A 668 -54.04 -36.06 -3.94
CA ASP A 668 -54.95 -35.23 -4.74
C ASP A 668 -56.11 -36.03 -5.37
N ASN A 669 -56.31 -37.29 -4.94
CA ASN A 669 -57.34 -38.21 -5.46
C ASN A 669 -57.28 -38.41 -6.99
N ALA A 670 -56.10 -38.28 -7.59
CA ALA A 670 -55.88 -38.60 -9.00
C ALA A 670 -55.50 -40.08 -9.18
N SER A 671 -55.61 -40.60 -10.40
CA SER A 671 -55.22 -41.97 -10.76
C SER A 671 -53.69 -42.11 -10.67
N ALA A 672 -53.18 -42.45 -9.48
CA ALA A 672 -51.76 -42.70 -9.27
C ALA A 672 -51.27 -43.91 -10.06
N ASP A 673 -52.16 -44.88 -10.34
CA ASP A 673 -51.87 -46.08 -11.12
C ASP A 673 -51.38 -45.74 -12.54
N ASP A 674 -52.01 -44.77 -13.21
CA ASP A 674 -51.63 -44.34 -14.55
C ASP A 674 -50.27 -43.61 -14.54
N VAL A 675 -50.02 -42.78 -13.53
CA VAL A 675 -48.74 -42.07 -13.36
C VAL A 675 -47.61 -43.07 -13.03
N GLU A 676 -47.85 -44.05 -12.15
CA GLU A 676 -46.88 -45.08 -11.78
C GLU A 676 -46.52 -45.96 -12.98
N LEU A 677 -47.52 -46.39 -13.76
CA LEU A 677 -47.32 -47.21 -14.96
C LEU A 677 -46.40 -46.51 -15.97
N HIS A 678 -46.69 -45.25 -16.30
CA HIS A 678 -45.90 -44.49 -17.27
C HIS A 678 -44.53 -44.08 -16.72
N LEU A 679 -44.41 -43.83 -15.41
CA LEU A 679 -43.15 -43.54 -14.74
C LEU A 679 -42.18 -44.72 -14.79
N ASP A 680 -42.65 -45.92 -14.44
CA ASP A 680 -41.83 -47.13 -14.45
C ASP A 680 -41.42 -47.51 -15.89
N ALA A 681 -42.32 -47.29 -16.86
CA ALA A 681 -42.00 -47.42 -18.28
C ALA A 681 -40.89 -46.45 -18.71
N ALA A 682 -40.97 -45.17 -18.31
CA ALA A 682 -39.96 -44.16 -18.64
C ALA A 682 -38.59 -44.47 -18.03
N ILE A 683 -38.54 -44.86 -16.75
CA ILE A 683 -37.30 -45.25 -16.07
C ILE A 683 -36.61 -46.42 -16.78
N SER A 684 -37.38 -47.45 -17.13
CA SER A 684 -36.87 -48.62 -17.85
C SER A 684 -36.38 -48.26 -19.26
N ALA A 685 -37.14 -47.43 -19.98
CA ALA A 685 -36.82 -47.02 -21.35
C ALA A 685 -35.53 -46.19 -21.43
N PHE A 686 -35.31 -45.23 -20.52
CA PHE A 686 -34.07 -44.45 -20.47
C PHE A 686 -32.83 -45.32 -20.18
N GLY A 687 -32.99 -46.46 -19.49
CA GLY A 687 -31.89 -47.38 -19.18
C GLY A 687 -31.62 -48.45 -20.25
N ARG A 688 -32.58 -48.77 -21.14
CA ARG A 688 -32.48 -49.94 -22.04
C ARG A 688 -32.79 -49.66 -23.52
N ALA A 689 -33.73 -48.76 -23.81
CA ALA A 689 -34.33 -48.62 -25.14
C ALA A 689 -33.88 -47.37 -25.91
N GLY A 690 -33.23 -46.41 -25.22
CA GLY A 690 -32.75 -45.17 -25.81
C GLY A 690 -33.55 -43.95 -25.36
N ILE A 691 -33.05 -42.76 -25.71
CA ILE A 691 -33.58 -41.47 -25.25
C ILE A 691 -34.99 -41.21 -25.81
N ASP A 692 -35.24 -41.61 -27.06
CA ASP A 692 -36.50 -41.35 -27.74
C ASP A 692 -37.68 -42.13 -27.12
N GLU A 693 -37.46 -43.40 -26.76
CA GLU A 693 -38.49 -44.19 -26.08
C GLU A 693 -38.75 -43.68 -24.66
N GLY A 694 -37.68 -43.32 -23.93
CA GLY A 694 -37.81 -42.70 -22.62
C GLY A 694 -38.58 -41.38 -22.67
N ALA A 695 -38.35 -40.56 -23.71
CA ALA A 695 -39.06 -39.31 -23.93
C ALA A 695 -40.56 -39.51 -24.18
N ARG A 696 -40.93 -40.54 -24.97
CA ARG A 696 -42.35 -40.90 -25.21
C ARG A 696 -43.05 -41.28 -23.91
N CYS A 697 -42.45 -42.19 -23.12
CA CYS A 697 -43.04 -42.61 -21.84
C CYS A 697 -43.12 -41.44 -20.85
N LEU A 698 -42.10 -40.58 -20.79
CA LEU A 698 -42.12 -39.39 -19.92
C LEU A 698 -43.24 -38.42 -20.29
N ARG A 699 -43.50 -38.21 -21.59
CA ARG A 699 -44.60 -37.37 -22.06
C ARG A 699 -45.95 -37.93 -21.61
N ASP A 700 -46.16 -39.24 -21.77
CA ASP A 700 -47.43 -39.88 -21.40
C ASP A 700 -47.65 -39.79 -19.88
N MET A 701 -46.58 -39.94 -19.08
CA MET A 701 -46.59 -39.69 -17.64
C MET A 701 -46.98 -38.24 -17.30
N ILE A 702 -46.38 -37.25 -17.98
CA ILE A 702 -46.71 -35.83 -17.78
C ILE A 702 -48.18 -35.54 -18.10
N GLY A 703 -48.74 -36.20 -19.11
CA GLY A 703 -50.16 -36.12 -19.46
C GLY A 703 -51.09 -36.56 -18.34
N ALA A 704 -50.67 -37.53 -17.53
CA ALA A 704 -51.43 -38.06 -16.40
C ALA A 704 -51.32 -37.21 -15.11
N ILE A 705 -50.38 -36.25 -15.04
CA ILE A 705 -50.22 -35.38 -13.85
C ILE A 705 -51.24 -34.23 -13.87
N PRO A 706 -52.09 -34.08 -12.83
CA PRO A 706 -53.02 -32.96 -12.71
C PRO A 706 -52.32 -31.60 -12.67
N ALA A 707 -52.79 -30.63 -13.48
CA ALA A 707 -52.18 -29.29 -13.57
C ALA A 707 -52.18 -28.50 -12.26
N ARG A 708 -53.15 -28.78 -11.36
CA ARG A 708 -53.30 -28.10 -10.06
C ARG A 708 -52.20 -28.43 -9.05
N LEU A 709 -51.40 -29.48 -9.30
CA LEU A 709 -50.28 -29.88 -8.44
C LEU A 709 -49.01 -29.03 -8.65
N LEU A 710 -48.99 -28.18 -9.68
CA LEU A 710 -47.84 -27.38 -10.08
C LEU A 710 -48.20 -25.89 -10.09
N SER A 711 -47.19 -25.03 -9.93
CA SER A 711 -47.39 -23.61 -10.22
C SER A 711 -47.67 -23.40 -11.71
N ALA A 712 -48.39 -22.32 -12.04
CA ALA A 712 -48.78 -22.04 -13.43
C ALA A 712 -47.56 -22.03 -14.38
N ASP A 713 -46.47 -21.38 -13.99
CA ASP A 713 -45.26 -21.26 -14.82
C ASP A 713 -44.55 -22.61 -15.01
N VAL A 714 -44.51 -23.44 -13.96
CA VAL A 714 -43.90 -24.79 -14.01
C VAL A 714 -44.72 -25.73 -14.89
N ASP A 715 -46.06 -25.69 -14.78
CA ASP A 715 -46.97 -26.48 -15.62
C ASP A 715 -46.87 -26.07 -17.10
N ILE A 716 -46.79 -24.77 -17.40
CA ILE A 716 -46.62 -24.24 -18.76
C ILE A 716 -45.34 -24.81 -19.40
N VAL A 717 -44.19 -24.69 -18.72
CA VAL A 717 -42.92 -25.23 -19.22
C VAL A 717 -43.01 -26.74 -19.42
N MET A 718 -43.47 -27.45 -18.40
CA MET A 718 -43.54 -28.91 -18.43
C MET A 718 -44.39 -29.42 -19.60
N ARG A 719 -45.61 -28.89 -19.77
CA ARG A 719 -46.53 -29.32 -20.84
C ARG A 719 -46.11 -28.83 -22.21
N ARG A 720 -45.49 -27.66 -22.32
CA ARG A 720 -44.97 -27.16 -23.61
C ARG A 720 -43.80 -28.03 -24.07
N CYS A 721 -42.79 -28.23 -23.21
CA CYS A 721 -41.65 -29.09 -23.52
C CYS A 721 -42.11 -30.51 -23.85
N ALA A 722 -43.09 -31.07 -23.12
CA ALA A 722 -43.60 -32.42 -23.38
C ALA A 722 -44.25 -32.60 -24.76
N ARG A 723 -44.91 -31.56 -25.29
CA ARG A 723 -45.48 -31.59 -26.65
C ARG A 723 -44.39 -31.57 -27.73
N GLU A 724 -43.33 -30.80 -27.53
CA GLU A 724 -42.24 -30.66 -28.50
C GLU A 724 -41.35 -31.93 -28.57
N MET A 725 -41.39 -32.80 -27.54
CA MET A 725 -40.69 -34.09 -27.55
C MET A 725 -41.20 -35.11 -28.59
N ALA A 726 -42.31 -34.83 -29.29
CA ALA A 726 -42.96 -35.76 -30.23
C ALA A 726 -42.54 -35.59 -31.71
N GLY A 727 -41.59 -34.70 -32.02
CA GLY A 727 -41.12 -34.43 -33.39
C GLY A 727 -40.03 -35.40 -33.91
N GLU A 728 -39.88 -35.50 -35.24
CA GLU A 728 -38.95 -36.41 -35.93
C GLU A 728 -37.46 -36.01 -35.86
N ASP A 729 -37.13 -34.82 -35.35
CA ASP A 729 -35.75 -34.34 -35.24
C ASP A 729 -35.09 -34.77 -33.91
N ALA A 730 -34.38 -35.90 -33.96
CA ALA A 730 -33.56 -36.45 -32.88
C ALA A 730 -32.39 -35.51 -32.49
N ASN A 731 -32.62 -34.53 -31.61
CA ASN A 731 -31.59 -33.86 -30.79
C ASN A 731 -32.18 -32.80 -29.82
N GLN A 732 -33.13 -33.18 -28.96
CA GLN A 732 -33.82 -32.22 -28.08
C GLN A 732 -33.70 -32.55 -26.58
N LEU A 733 -32.48 -32.82 -26.12
CA LEU A 733 -32.18 -33.09 -24.70
C LEU A 733 -32.65 -31.96 -23.79
N GLU A 734 -32.72 -30.71 -24.27
CA GLU A 734 -33.11 -29.56 -23.47
C GLU A 734 -34.58 -29.59 -23.05
N HIS A 735 -35.48 -30.07 -23.92
CA HIS A 735 -36.91 -30.20 -23.57
C HIS A 735 -37.10 -31.27 -22.48
N LEU A 736 -36.39 -32.40 -22.61
CA LEU A 736 -36.35 -33.44 -21.57
C LEU A 736 -35.80 -32.89 -20.25
N MET A 737 -34.71 -32.12 -20.33
CA MET A 737 -34.09 -31.53 -19.16
C MET A 737 -35.00 -30.54 -18.45
N LEU A 738 -35.71 -29.70 -19.22
CA LEU A 738 -36.68 -28.74 -18.68
C LEU A 738 -37.90 -29.43 -18.09
N CYS A 739 -38.43 -30.50 -18.70
CA CYS A 739 -39.51 -31.29 -18.12
C CYS A 739 -39.13 -31.88 -16.75
N LEU A 740 -37.93 -32.47 -16.64
CA LEU A 740 -37.48 -33.03 -15.36
C LEU A 740 -37.13 -31.96 -14.33
N HIS A 741 -36.67 -30.79 -14.78
CA HIS A 741 -36.48 -29.62 -13.92
C HIS A 741 -37.80 -29.10 -13.36
N SER A 742 -38.84 -29.00 -14.21
CA SER A 742 -40.19 -28.66 -13.78
C SER A 742 -40.74 -29.68 -12.77
N LEU A 743 -40.51 -30.98 -12.99
CA LEU A 743 -40.89 -32.03 -12.03
C LEU A 743 -40.10 -31.93 -10.71
N HIS A 744 -38.82 -31.56 -10.77
CA HIS A 744 -38.01 -31.28 -9.57
C HIS A 744 -38.56 -30.09 -8.78
N LEU A 745 -38.93 -29.00 -9.45
CA LEU A 745 -39.52 -27.85 -8.77
C LEU A 745 -40.89 -28.17 -8.15
N GLY A 746 -41.70 -28.97 -8.84
CA GLY A 746 -43.01 -29.38 -8.36
C GLY A 746 -42.98 -30.41 -7.22
N PHE A 747 -42.07 -31.39 -7.29
CA PHE A 747 -42.14 -32.61 -6.46
C PHE A 747 -40.78 -33.04 -5.87
N GLY A 748 -39.72 -32.24 -6.09
CA GLY A 748 -38.37 -32.46 -5.57
C GLY A 748 -38.20 -32.11 -4.09
N ALA A 749 -36.97 -32.19 -3.58
CA ALA A 749 -36.69 -31.77 -2.21
C ALA A 749 -36.65 -30.25 -2.15
N ALA A 750 -37.34 -29.63 -1.20
CA ALA A 750 -36.95 -28.30 -0.75
C ALA A 750 -35.44 -28.34 -0.47
N PRO A 751 -34.65 -27.38 -0.99
CA PRO A 751 -33.22 -27.37 -0.76
C PRO A 751 -32.99 -27.39 0.76
N SER A 752 -32.21 -28.35 1.25
CA SER A 752 -31.72 -28.25 2.62
C SER A 752 -30.94 -26.95 2.69
N LYS A 753 -31.41 -25.98 3.49
CA LYS A 753 -30.66 -24.77 3.80
C LYS A 753 -29.24 -25.18 4.20
N ALA A 754 -28.28 -24.84 3.34
CA ALA A 754 -26.86 -24.80 3.68
C ALA A 754 -26.49 -23.34 3.96
#